data_AF-A0A2G7FIH5-F1
#
_entry.id   AF-A0A2G7FIH5-F1
#
_cell.length_a   1.000
_cell.length_b   1.000
_cell.length_c   1.000
_cell.angle_alpha   90.00
_cell.angle_beta   90.00
_cell.angle_gamma   90.00
#
_symmetry.space_group_name_H-M   'P 1'
#
loop_
_entity.id
_entity.type
_entity.pdbx_description
1 polymer ?
#
loop_
_entity_poly.entity_id
_entity_poly.type
_entity_poly.pdbx_seq_one_letter_code
_entity_poly.pdbx_strand_id
1 'polypeptide(L)'
;MGRRTPVYRVAQTCILGLVLLSFTSASSYLPEESSTGIISKDGFSLLHETSQLTPRDEKPFTLRIMPLGASITYGYQSTDGNGYRRWLRQQLRHAGWWVNMVGSNPNDTSTMNDNEVEATSGFRVDEVTQQAERTIPQQPNLILINAGTNDANQYNDTAVDVYKTGERMDALLTRLFDAIPGTTIILSTLLPRDAESQIVYFTNYISDQYRQIVTARRQKGQRIVLAEMSDFIKVEDLIDGTHPTDFGYKKVASVWWEAIQEAEREGLLQPPNKTGVSDTKRTTCKKEYGSGNRKGRVQTQRGSGADDGNYVHSSKDMGRIFSPATTKKEKDFDPGINYAQLVNKFGAHREGALDELVWTKDGDGTYMFINNNDGKFGSAVKIEVNDGCLARGVRWGDVNGDGLDDFICISREGHMYVSINEDKDPNVPTFRSIGLVKDKPGNGLGQINVRLGDIDGDGRIDYCLVHSNGDIRCWRNGGQKDAPTKEYGGYWQDLGIVFKGKGMGDITGVRLVDINGDFRSDWLWLDEKGKVTAYINSRGTGKNLVPDWREAGVTHAGMGVDGAKNRIKFGRVYAGGGADYTWIESVKQTNGDWKHYTHVYKNTGHGGTQLKGDGVYYCDIRGTGADDYVWISSEGRGFLYGNVHDPPIWKPEGIEIFNVKKDRKSLHLADFDGDGKCDLWAVKRDTGEAEIWLNKWSDNAQGDYFQYKGVLTGNARCTQGWGVGLYDLGLRFADLDGDGRADYLCMDPDGRTDGWLNKGENSFESIGQVKRSEHYDRANHRWADVNGDRMADFLWIDKFNGDTKVWINQGPVPTLDSKWRWGPQDGPRYMGADRGANMHFPNLGGLGRADYHQVIPRTNIAYTWFNECPNEALDDDDSTEDPKLPRYPAPAQPASINNNGANDAM
;
A
#
# COMPACT_ATOMS: atom_id res chain seq x y z
N MET A 1 47.40 -19.78 -41.28
CA MET A 1 48.89 -19.81 -41.31
C MET A 1 49.39 -19.37 -39.94
N GLY A 2 50.45 -20.00 -39.43
CA GLY A 2 51.17 -19.58 -38.22
C GLY A 2 50.93 -20.46 -37.00
N ARG A 3 52.00 -21.00 -36.43
CA ARG A 3 52.10 -22.19 -35.56
C ARG A 3 52.86 -21.79 -34.27
N ARG A 4 52.59 -22.52 -33.16
CA ARG A 4 53.51 -22.94 -32.06
C ARG A 4 53.74 -22.07 -30.80
N THR A 5 53.11 -22.47 -29.67
CA THR A 5 53.61 -23.16 -28.41
C THR A 5 54.99 -22.82 -27.77
N PRO A 6 55.36 -23.27 -26.52
CA PRO A 6 54.65 -23.69 -25.27
C PRO A 6 55.39 -23.31 -23.92
N VAL A 7 54.99 -23.92 -22.76
CA VAL A 7 55.78 -24.51 -21.61
C VAL A 7 55.10 -24.20 -20.24
N TYR A 8 54.33 -25.12 -19.59
CA TYR A 8 54.65 -26.27 -18.68
C TYR A 8 55.13 -25.92 -17.24
N ARG A 9 54.36 -26.31 -16.20
CA ARG A 9 54.64 -27.48 -15.32
C ARG A 9 53.58 -27.74 -14.22
N VAL A 10 53.49 -29.03 -13.90
CA VAL A 10 52.58 -29.76 -12.99
C VAL A 10 53.39 -30.25 -11.77
N ALA A 11 52.74 -30.47 -10.61
CA ALA A 11 53.11 -31.55 -9.69
C ALA A 11 51.88 -32.08 -8.93
N GLN A 12 51.58 -33.36 -9.13
CA GLN A 12 50.69 -34.21 -8.33
C GLN A 12 51.50 -34.96 -7.26
N THR A 13 50.82 -35.47 -6.23
CA THR A 13 51.20 -36.74 -5.60
C THR A 13 49.97 -37.49 -5.08
N CYS A 14 49.83 -38.75 -5.48
CA CYS A 14 48.84 -39.75 -5.02
C CYS A 14 49.53 -40.75 -4.09
N ILE A 15 48.81 -41.37 -3.13
CA ILE A 15 48.92 -42.81 -2.78
C ILE A 15 47.54 -43.36 -2.37
N LEU A 16 47.22 -44.56 -2.89
CA LEU A 16 46.03 -45.41 -2.74
C LEU A 16 45.96 -46.21 -1.43
N GLY A 17 44.75 -46.67 -1.09
CA GLY A 17 44.51 -47.92 -0.34
C GLY A 17 43.02 -48.28 -0.16
N LEU A 18 42.55 -49.34 -0.84
CA LEU A 18 41.21 -49.95 -0.77
C LEU A 18 40.88 -50.58 0.60
N VAL A 19 39.57 -50.72 0.95
CA VAL A 19 38.86 -52.00 1.26
C VAL A 19 37.31 -51.76 1.36
N LEU A 20 36.55 -52.81 1.02
CA LEU A 20 35.12 -52.94 0.74
C LEU A 20 34.12 -52.88 1.93
N LEU A 21 32.86 -52.54 1.56
CA LEU A 21 31.52 -53.03 2.00
C LEU A 21 31.16 -53.14 3.50
N SER A 22 30.12 -52.41 3.91
CA SER A 22 28.82 -53.00 4.35
C SER A 22 27.80 -51.91 4.75
N PHE A 23 26.54 -52.08 4.33
CA PHE A 23 25.37 -51.31 4.78
C PHE A 23 25.11 -51.48 6.28
N THR A 24 24.64 -50.43 6.97
CA THR A 24 23.44 -50.45 7.85
C THR A 24 23.17 -49.05 8.44
N SER A 25 21.87 -48.77 8.57
CA SER A 25 21.20 -47.64 9.20
C SER A 25 21.49 -47.47 10.70
N ALA A 26 21.55 -46.22 11.20
CA ALA A 26 21.23 -45.93 12.60
C ALA A 26 20.83 -44.46 12.81
N SER A 27 19.77 -44.33 13.61
CA SER A 27 19.05 -43.15 14.08
C SER A 27 19.90 -42.21 14.95
N SER A 28 19.58 -40.91 14.92
CA SER A 28 20.18 -39.87 15.76
C SER A 28 19.62 -39.90 17.19
N TYR A 29 20.53 -40.05 18.16
CA TYR A 29 20.32 -39.99 19.61
C TYR A 29 20.17 -38.53 20.12
N LEU A 30 19.28 -38.36 21.12
CA LEU A 30 19.19 -37.21 22.02
C LEU A 30 20.17 -37.37 23.21
N PRO A 31 20.69 -36.29 23.82
CA PRO A 31 21.50 -36.38 25.03
C PRO A 31 20.66 -36.22 26.32
N GLU A 32 20.89 -37.13 27.28
CA GLU A 32 20.51 -37.04 28.70
C GLU A 32 21.40 -36.01 29.44
N GLU A 33 20.79 -35.22 30.35
CA GLU A 33 21.53 -34.50 31.39
C GLU A 33 21.29 -35.12 32.77
N SER A 34 22.41 -35.18 33.51
CA SER A 34 22.64 -35.98 34.71
C SER A 34 22.05 -35.40 35.99
N SER A 35 21.49 -36.28 36.81
CA SER A 35 21.16 -36.02 38.22
C SER A 35 22.41 -36.11 39.11
N THR A 36 22.54 -35.19 40.06
CA THR A 36 23.44 -35.33 41.21
C THR A 36 22.59 -35.45 42.48
N GLY A 37 22.73 -36.60 43.15
CA GLY A 37 22.07 -36.89 44.41
C GLY A 37 22.87 -36.40 45.61
N ILE A 38 22.15 -35.94 46.64
CA ILE A 38 22.65 -35.84 48.01
C ILE A 38 21.74 -36.68 48.89
N ILE A 39 22.37 -37.60 49.63
CA ILE A 39 21.74 -38.52 50.58
C ILE A 39 21.59 -37.81 51.93
N SER A 40 20.42 -37.95 52.56
CA SER A 40 20.26 -37.84 54.02
C SER A 40 19.22 -38.86 54.48
N LYS A 41 19.66 -39.76 55.38
CA LYS A 41 18.81 -40.71 56.11
C LYS A 41 18.04 -39.95 57.20
N ASP A 42 16.76 -40.21 57.34
CA ASP A 42 16.14 -40.65 58.59
C ASP A 42 14.66 -40.96 58.35
N GLY A 43 14.23 -42.12 58.83
CA GLY A 43 12.87 -42.62 58.67
C GLY A 43 11.93 -42.02 59.71
N PHE A 44 10.82 -41.47 59.25
CA PHE A 44 9.56 -41.46 60.00
C PHE A 44 8.40 -41.52 59.01
N SER A 45 7.54 -42.53 59.18
CA SER A 45 6.27 -42.67 58.48
C SER A 45 5.29 -41.62 59.02
N LEU A 46 4.83 -40.74 58.12
CA LEU A 46 3.61 -39.96 58.32
C LEU A 46 2.95 -39.77 56.97
N LEU A 47 1.70 -40.22 56.89
CA LEU A 47 0.79 -40.04 55.76
C LEU A 47 0.65 -38.55 55.45
N HIS A 48 1.12 -38.13 54.28
CA HIS A 48 0.74 -36.87 53.67
C HIS A 48 0.41 -37.18 52.21
N GLU A 49 -0.88 -37.14 51.89
CA GLU A 49 -1.34 -36.93 50.51
C GLU A 49 -0.82 -35.56 50.08
N THR A 50 0.40 -35.52 49.55
CA THR A 50 0.80 -34.42 48.69
C THR A 50 0.07 -34.61 47.38
N SER A 51 -0.97 -33.80 47.17
CA SER A 51 -1.54 -33.55 45.85
C SER A 51 -0.38 -33.24 44.91
N GLN A 52 0.00 -34.20 44.07
CA GLN A 52 0.82 -33.90 42.91
C GLN A 52 0.02 -32.93 42.07
N LEU A 53 0.44 -31.67 42.04
CA LEU A 53 0.04 -30.73 41.02
C LEU A 53 0.58 -31.28 39.70
N THR A 54 -0.20 -32.13 39.04
CA THR A 54 0.00 -32.45 37.64
C THR A 54 -0.04 -31.14 36.85
N PRO A 55 1.00 -30.79 36.07
CA PRO A 55 0.91 -29.73 35.09
C PRO A 55 -0.34 -29.98 34.24
N ARG A 56 -1.11 -28.94 34.01
CA ARG A 56 -2.32 -29.04 33.20
C ARG A 56 -1.91 -29.37 31.77
N ASP A 57 -2.41 -30.49 31.23
CA ASP A 57 -2.12 -30.86 29.84
C ASP A 57 -2.69 -29.77 28.92
N GLU A 58 -1.81 -29.02 28.26
CA GLU A 58 -2.19 -28.09 27.21
C GLU A 58 -2.93 -28.85 26.10
N LYS A 59 -4.03 -28.26 25.62
CA LYS A 59 -4.83 -28.83 24.54
C LYS A 59 -4.10 -28.68 23.20
N PRO A 60 -4.34 -29.56 22.21
CA PRO A 60 -3.47 -29.71 21.04
C PRO A 60 -3.46 -28.53 20.06
N PHE A 61 -4.39 -27.57 20.17
CA PHE A 61 -4.48 -26.41 19.29
C PHE A 61 -5.27 -25.26 19.95
N THR A 62 -5.20 -24.07 19.36
CA THR A 62 -5.97 -22.88 19.77
C THR A 62 -7.42 -22.94 19.30
N LEU A 63 -8.37 -22.59 20.17
CA LEU A 63 -9.74 -22.27 19.78
C LEU A 63 -9.80 -20.82 19.31
N ARG A 64 -9.93 -20.63 18.00
CA ARG A 64 -10.28 -19.37 17.36
C ARG A 64 -11.81 -19.25 17.35
N ILE A 65 -12.33 -18.56 18.36
CA ILE A 65 -13.74 -18.49 18.69
C ILE A 65 -14.34 -17.24 18.07
N MET A 66 -15.40 -17.40 17.28
CA MET A 66 -16.23 -16.30 16.80
C MET A 66 -17.53 -16.25 17.61
N PRO A 67 -17.67 -15.32 18.58
CA PRO A 67 -18.96 -15.02 19.17
C PRO A 67 -19.78 -14.23 18.15
N LEU A 68 -20.85 -14.84 17.63
CA LEU A 68 -21.70 -14.28 16.60
C LEU A 68 -23.10 -13.98 17.15
N GLY A 69 -23.57 -12.75 17.00
CA GLY A 69 -24.94 -12.42 17.42
C GLY A 69 -25.28 -10.94 17.46
N ALA A 70 -26.06 -10.56 18.47
CA ALA A 70 -26.50 -9.19 18.70
C ALA A 70 -26.10 -8.69 20.11
N SER A 71 -26.93 -7.90 20.76
CA SER A 71 -26.61 -7.21 22.02
C SER A 71 -26.18 -8.15 23.16
N ILE A 72 -26.78 -9.34 23.28
CA ILE A 72 -26.41 -10.33 24.29
C ILE A 72 -24.97 -10.80 24.06
N THR A 73 -24.61 -11.15 22.82
CA THR A 73 -23.24 -11.56 22.44
C THR A 73 -22.23 -10.41 22.55
N TYR A 74 -22.64 -9.18 22.22
CA TYR A 74 -21.81 -7.99 22.35
C TYR A 74 -21.43 -7.66 23.82
N GLY A 75 -22.28 -8.07 24.77
CA GLY A 75 -22.11 -7.82 26.20
C GLY A 75 -22.84 -6.56 26.70
N TYR A 76 -23.90 -6.15 26.02
CA TYR A 76 -24.69 -4.97 26.39
C TYR A 76 -25.30 -5.13 27.80
N GLN A 77 -25.22 -4.07 28.62
CA GLN A 77 -25.58 -4.04 30.06
C GLN A 77 -24.67 -4.81 31.02
N SER A 78 -23.63 -5.51 30.54
CA SER A 78 -22.54 -5.97 31.41
C SER A 78 -21.79 -4.76 31.97
N THR A 79 -21.51 -4.75 33.27
CA THR A 79 -20.85 -3.59 33.92
C THR A 79 -19.42 -3.34 33.41
N ASP A 80 -18.81 -4.37 32.83
CA ASP A 80 -17.44 -4.40 32.33
C ASP A 80 -17.35 -4.53 30.79
N GLY A 81 -18.50 -4.47 30.10
CA GLY A 81 -18.60 -4.63 28.64
C GLY A 81 -18.28 -6.04 28.11
N ASN A 82 -17.99 -7.02 28.96
CA ASN A 82 -17.49 -8.34 28.54
C ASN A 82 -18.63 -9.33 28.21
N GLY A 83 -19.77 -9.17 28.87
CA GLY A 83 -20.86 -10.15 28.80
C GLY A 83 -20.39 -11.53 29.27
N TYR A 84 -20.79 -12.60 28.56
CA TYR A 84 -20.35 -13.96 28.89
C TYR A 84 -18.92 -14.28 28.45
N ARG A 85 -18.33 -13.48 27.53
CA ARG A 85 -17.13 -13.84 26.79
C ARG A 85 -15.91 -14.00 27.71
N ARG A 86 -15.72 -13.09 28.66
CA ARG A 86 -14.61 -13.19 29.65
C ARG A 86 -14.71 -14.44 30.51
N TRP A 87 -15.90 -14.71 31.06
CA TRP A 87 -16.14 -15.89 31.90
C TRP A 87 -15.90 -17.20 31.13
N LEU A 88 -16.37 -17.28 29.88
CA LEU A 88 -16.14 -18.43 29.03
C LEU A 88 -14.65 -18.59 28.68
N ARG A 89 -13.99 -17.50 28.30
CA ARG A 89 -12.55 -17.46 27.99
C ARG A 89 -11.74 -17.96 29.18
N GLN A 90 -11.97 -17.42 30.37
CA GLN A 90 -11.31 -17.86 31.60
C GLN A 90 -11.53 -19.35 31.86
N GLN A 91 -12.74 -19.87 31.64
CA GLN A 91 -13.01 -21.29 31.86
C GLN A 91 -12.26 -22.20 30.87
N LEU A 92 -12.21 -21.81 29.59
CA LEU A 92 -11.46 -22.53 28.55
C LEU A 92 -9.95 -22.46 28.81
N ARG A 93 -9.46 -21.26 29.14
CA ARG A 93 -8.11 -20.99 29.63
C ARG A 93 -7.85 -21.62 30.99
N HIS A 94 -8.83 -22.12 31.74
CA HIS A 94 -8.66 -22.94 32.95
C HIS A 94 -8.66 -24.46 32.63
N ALA A 95 -9.24 -24.87 31.50
CA ALA A 95 -9.40 -26.28 31.14
C ALA A 95 -8.29 -26.88 30.26
N GLY A 96 -7.56 -26.07 29.51
CA GLY A 96 -6.35 -26.47 28.77
C GLY A 96 -6.17 -25.74 27.45
N TRP A 97 -7.22 -25.05 27.01
CA TRP A 97 -7.30 -24.46 25.69
C TRP A 97 -6.55 -23.14 25.62
N TRP A 98 -5.79 -22.93 24.55
CA TRP A 98 -5.51 -21.58 24.05
C TRP A 98 -6.75 -21.04 23.36
N VAL A 99 -7.03 -19.75 23.54
CA VAL A 99 -8.23 -19.10 23.02
C VAL A 99 -7.83 -17.80 22.34
N ASN A 100 -8.40 -17.57 21.17
CA ASN A 100 -8.34 -16.32 20.41
C ASN A 100 -9.79 -15.96 20.03
N MET A 101 -10.32 -14.85 20.53
CA MET A 101 -11.63 -14.35 20.13
C MET A 101 -11.47 -13.62 18.79
N VAL A 102 -12.43 -13.78 17.89
CA VAL A 102 -12.40 -13.12 16.57
C VAL A 102 -13.73 -12.46 16.24
N GLY A 103 -13.65 -11.37 15.51
CA GLY A 103 -14.79 -10.55 15.14
C GLY A 103 -14.36 -9.15 14.67
N SER A 104 -15.14 -8.54 13.77
CA SER A 104 -14.84 -7.23 13.21
C SER A 104 -15.33 -6.04 14.06
N ASN A 105 -16.06 -6.29 15.15
CA ASN A 105 -16.67 -5.24 15.98
C ASN A 105 -16.24 -5.35 17.46
N PRO A 106 -14.94 -5.17 17.78
CA PRO A 106 -14.45 -5.24 19.15
C PRO A 106 -15.20 -4.25 20.05
N ASN A 107 -15.51 -4.67 21.27
CA ASN A 107 -16.26 -3.81 22.20
C ASN A 107 -15.29 -2.87 22.93
N ASP A 108 -15.26 -1.59 22.55
CA ASP A 108 -14.40 -0.55 23.13
C ASP A 108 -14.61 -0.30 24.65
N THR A 109 -15.73 -0.76 25.21
CA THR A 109 -16.00 -0.68 26.66
C THR A 109 -15.57 -1.92 27.44
N SER A 110 -15.19 -2.99 26.72
CA SER A 110 -14.74 -4.24 27.31
C SER A 110 -13.42 -4.06 28.05
N THR A 111 -13.29 -4.77 29.16
CA THR A 111 -12.04 -4.87 29.93
C THR A 111 -11.17 -6.07 29.51
N MET A 112 -11.59 -6.85 28.52
CA MET A 112 -10.79 -7.93 27.92
C MET A 112 -9.71 -7.35 26.97
N ASN A 113 -8.54 -7.97 26.96
CA ASN A 113 -7.46 -7.74 26.01
C ASN A 113 -7.82 -8.32 24.63
N ASP A 114 -8.49 -9.48 24.62
CA ASP A 114 -8.99 -10.22 23.46
C ASP A 114 -10.52 -10.05 23.37
N ASN A 115 -10.94 -8.81 23.07
CA ASN A 115 -12.32 -8.34 23.14
C ASN A 115 -13.05 -8.37 21.79
N GLU A 116 -12.45 -8.98 20.78
CA GLU A 116 -13.01 -9.21 19.46
C GLU A 116 -14.36 -9.96 19.54
N VAL A 117 -15.32 -9.52 18.73
CA VAL A 117 -16.67 -10.09 18.65
C VAL A 117 -17.34 -9.68 17.34
N GLU A 118 -18.14 -10.58 16.77
CA GLU A 118 -18.97 -10.28 15.61
C GLU A 118 -20.43 -10.14 16.06
N ALA A 119 -20.74 -9.01 16.68
CA ALA A 119 -22.07 -8.75 17.16
C ALA A 119 -22.46 -7.29 17.10
N THR A 120 -23.68 -7.04 16.64
CA THR A 120 -24.24 -5.68 16.55
C THR A 120 -25.61 -5.64 17.20
N SER A 121 -25.76 -4.77 18.20
CA SER A 121 -27.02 -4.61 18.93
C SER A 121 -28.18 -4.26 17.99
N GLY A 122 -29.32 -4.93 18.19
CA GLY A 122 -30.54 -4.70 17.40
C GLY A 122 -30.67 -5.53 16.11
N PHE A 123 -29.60 -6.23 15.68
CA PHE A 123 -29.63 -6.97 14.41
C PHE A 123 -30.44 -8.27 14.51
N ARG A 124 -31.21 -8.54 13.46
CA ARG A 124 -31.89 -9.81 13.19
C ARG A 124 -30.94 -10.82 12.56
N VAL A 125 -31.38 -12.07 12.38
CA VAL A 125 -30.56 -13.14 11.78
C VAL A 125 -30.03 -12.79 10.38
N ASP A 126 -30.82 -12.14 9.52
CA ASP A 126 -30.40 -11.71 8.18
C ASP A 126 -29.30 -10.64 8.21
N GLU A 127 -29.36 -9.72 9.16
CA GLU A 127 -28.36 -8.65 9.33
C GLU A 127 -27.09 -9.18 10.00
N VAL A 128 -27.22 -10.10 10.96
CA VAL A 128 -26.10 -10.85 11.55
C VAL A 128 -25.37 -11.66 10.47
N THR A 129 -26.10 -12.25 9.52
CA THR A 129 -25.51 -12.97 8.39
C THR A 129 -24.62 -12.05 7.55
N GLN A 130 -25.06 -10.82 7.29
CA GLN A 130 -24.26 -9.84 6.55
C GLN A 130 -23.00 -9.42 7.31
N GLN A 131 -23.05 -9.32 8.64
CA GLN A 131 -21.86 -9.01 9.45
C GLN A 131 -20.87 -10.18 9.51
N ALA A 132 -21.37 -11.42 9.52
CA ALA A 132 -20.51 -12.61 9.57
C ALA A 132 -19.51 -12.66 8.40
N GLU A 133 -19.87 -12.11 7.24
CA GLU A 133 -18.99 -12.04 6.06
C GLU A 133 -17.66 -11.33 6.35
N ARG A 134 -17.62 -10.38 7.28
CA ARG A 134 -16.38 -9.66 7.68
C ARG A 134 -15.42 -10.53 8.48
N THR A 135 -15.91 -11.57 9.15
CA THR A 135 -15.11 -12.43 10.03
C THR A 135 -14.89 -13.83 9.45
N ILE A 136 -15.65 -14.24 8.43
CA ILE A 136 -15.40 -15.49 7.67
C ILE A 136 -13.92 -15.61 7.21
N PRO A 137 -13.26 -14.55 6.70
CA PRO A 137 -11.85 -14.63 6.32
C PRO A 137 -10.90 -14.84 7.50
N GLN A 138 -11.35 -14.72 8.76
CA GLN A 138 -10.57 -15.07 9.96
C GLN A 138 -10.63 -16.59 10.23
N GLN A 139 -11.45 -17.34 9.50
CA GLN A 139 -11.53 -18.80 9.55
C GLN A 139 -11.62 -19.39 10.98
N PRO A 140 -12.61 -18.96 11.80
CA PRO A 140 -12.79 -19.50 13.15
C PRO A 140 -13.09 -21.00 13.13
N ASN A 141 -12.42 -21.78 13.97
CA ASN A 141 -12.72 -23.21 14.14
C ASN A 141 -13.87 -23.49 15.11
N LEU A 142 -14.33 -22.47 15.85
CA LEU A 142 -15.47 -22.56 16.75
C LEU A 142 -16.34 -21.31 16.64
N ILE A 143 -17.63 -21.45 16.35
CA ILE A 143 -18.58 -20.33 16.24
C ILE A 143 -19.68 -20.49 17.27
N LEU A 144 -19.93 -19.45 18.07
CA LEU A 144 -20.99 -19.43 19.10
C LEU A 144 -22.10 -18.50 18.65
N ILE A 145 -23.28 -19.04 18.31
CA ILE A 145 -24.37 -18.26 17.72
C ILE A 145 -25.50 -18.04 18.73
N ASN A 146 -25.75 -16.77 19.05
CA ASN A 146 -26.96 -16.29 19.72
C ASN A 146 -27.56 -15.12 18.94
N ALA A 147 -28.53 -15.42 18.09
CA ALA A 147 -29.25 -14.45 17.28
C ALA A 147 -30.72 -14.90 17.12
N GLY A 148 -31.63 -13.96 16.88
CA GLY A 148 -33.08 -14.23 16.76
C GLY A 148 -33.95 -13.49 17.78
N THR A 149 -33.35 -12.93 18.84
CA THR A 149 -34.07 -12.09 19.82
C THR A 149 -34.73 -10.87 19.15
N ASN A 150 -34.06 -10.25 18.17
CA ASN A 150 -34.61 -9.10 17.45
C ASN A 150 -35.67 -9.50 16.42
N ASP A 151 -35.58 -10.69 15.81
CA ASP A 151 -36.66 -11.25 15.00
C ASP A 151 -37.94 -11.42 15.85
N ALA A 152 -37.83 -11.89 17.10
CA ALA A 152 -38.96 -11.99 18.03
C ALA A 152 -39.50 -10.60 18.45
N ASN A 153 -38.63 -9.63 18.70
CA ASN A 153 -39.04 -8.26 19.05
C ASN A 153 -39.76 -7.56 17.89
N GLN A 154 -39.39 -7.88 16.65
CA GLN A 154 -39.90 -7.27 15.43
C GLN A 154 -40.96 -8.14 14.74
N TYR A 155 -41.66 -9.00 15.49
CA TYR A 155 -42.61 -9.98 14.93
C TYR A 155 -43.76 -9.36 14.11
N ASN A 156 -44.06 -8.08 14.33
CA ASN A 156 -45.11 -7.33 13.67
C ASN A 156 -44.61 -6.49 12.50
N ASP A 157 -43.31 -6.54 12.19
CA ASP A 157 -42.74 -5.87 11.03
C ASP A 157 -43.17 -6.60 9.76
N THR A 158 -43.87 -5.92 8.88
CA THR A 158 -44.35 -6.49 7.62
C THR A 158 -43.22 -6.74 6.61
N ALA A 159 -42.04 -6.17 6.83
CA ALA A 159 -40.86 -6.41 6.01
C ALA A 159 -40.19 -7.76 6.32
N VAL A 160 -40.45 -8.36 7.49
CA VAL A 160 -39.72 -9.55 7.96
C VAL A 160 -40.66 -10.59 8.57
N ASP A 161 -40.74 -11.75 7.92
CA ASP A 161 -41.53 -12.87 8.41
C ASP A 161 -40.81 -13.59 9.57
N VAL A 162 -41.26 -13.37 10.80
CA VAL A 162 -40.74 -14.03 12.02
C VAL A 162 -40.88 -15.55 11.97
N TYR A 163 -41.86 -16.10 11.26
CA TYR A 163 -42.04 -17.55 11.15
C TYR A 163 -40.90 -18.21 10.35
N LYS A 164 -40.19 -17.44 9.51
CA LYS A 164 -39.04 -17.87 8.71
C LYS A 164 -37.69 -17.64 9.37
N THR A 165 -37.65 -17.29 10.65
CA THR A 165 -36.38 -17.10 11.38
C THR A 165 -35.51 -18.36 11.35
N GLY A 166 -36.13 -19.54 11.50
CA GLY A 166 -35.43 -20.82 11.33
C GLY A 166 -34.80 -21.01 9.95
N GLU A 167 -35.50 -20.63 8.86
CA GLU A 167 -34.95 -20.70 7.49
C GLU A 167 -33.74 -19.76 7.33
N ARG A 168 -33.81 -18.54 7.86
CA ARG A 168 -32.69 -17.59 7.86
C ARG A 168 -31.48 -18.12 8.64
N MET A 169 -31.71 -18.73 9.81
CA MET A 169 -30.65 -19.33 10.62
C MET A 169 -30.03 -20.53 9.91
N ASP A 170 -30.84 -21.39 9.28
CA ASP A 170 -30.32 -22.53 8.51
C ASP A 170 -29.48 -22.06 7.31
N ALA A 171 -29.86 -20.98 6.64
CA ALA A 171 -29.06 -20.38 5.58
C ALA A 171 -27.71 -19.84 6.09
N LEU A 172 -27.70 -19.14 7.23
CA LEU A 172 -26.47 -18.68 7.89
C LEU A 172 -25.54 -19.85 8.22
N LEU A 173 -26.07 -20.92 8.82
CA LEU A 173 -25.27 -22.11 9.14
C LEU A 173 -24.66 -22.75 7.89
N THR A 174 -25.45 -22.86 6.80
CA THR A 174 -24.95 -23.36 5.51
C THR A 174 -23.80 -22.49 5.01
N ARG A 175 -23.99 -21.16 4.98
CA ARG A 175 -22.96 -20.22 4.55
C ARG A 175 -21.67 -20.38 5.36
N LEU A 176 -21.75 -20.49 6.68
CA LEU A 176 -20.58 -20.65 7.55
C LEU A 176 -19.84 -21.97 7.34
N PHE A 177 -20.56 -23.09 7.20
CA PHE A 177 -19.94 -24.39 6.93
C PHE A 177 -19.27 -24.45 5.55
N ASP A 178 -19.88 -23.82 4.54
CA ASP A 178 -19.32 -23.76 3.19
C ASP A 178 -18.07 -22.86 3.13
N ALA A 179 -18.07 -21.76 3.88
CA ALA A 179 -17.00 -20.77 3.87
C ALA A 179 -15.82 -21.10 4.78
N ILE A 180 -16.06 -21.88 5.85
CA ILE A 180 -15.05 -22.21 6.86
C ILE A 180 -14.97 -23.73 7.01
N PRO A 181 -14.34 -24.42 6.05
CA PRO A 181 -14.20 -25.86 6.09
C PRO A 181 -13.58 -26.30 7.41
N GLY A 182 -14.26 -27.21 8.08
CA GLY A 182 -13.79 -27.81 9.32
C GLY A 182 -14.28 -27.16 10.60
N THR A 183 -14.97 -26.01 10.53
CA THR A 183 -15.50 -25.31 11.72
C THR A 183 -16.51 -26.15 12.51
N THR A 184 -16.57 -25.92 13.82
CA THR A 184 -17.63 -26.41 14.70
C THR A 184 -18.54 -25.25 15.09
N ILE A 185 -19.87 -25.45 15.00
CA ILE A 185 -20.84 -24.43 15.37
C ILE A 185 -21.59 -24.86 16.62
N ILE A 186 -21.71 -23.97 17.60
CA ILE A 186 -22.62 -24.15 18.72
C ILE A 186 -23.76 -23.15 18.54
N LEU A 187 -24.96 -23.67 18.29
CA LEU A 187 -26.17 -22.86 18.18
C LEU A 187 -26.89 -22.86 19.52
N SER A 188 -27.14 -21.67 20.08
CA SER A 188 -27.94 -21.55 21.29
C SER A 188 -29.42 -21.40 21.00
N THR A 189 -30.27 -21.90 21.90
CA THR A 189 -31.66 -21.40 21.99
C THR A 189 -31.66 -19.96 22.48
N LEU A 190 -32.77 -19.25 22.28
CA LEU A 190 -32.90 -17.90 22.81
C LEU A 190 -33.06 -17.93 24.34
N LEU A 191 -32.55 -16.88 24.98
CA LEU A 191 -32.76 -16.65 26.40
C LEU A 191 -34.26 -16.44 26.68
N PRO A 192 -34.76 -16.82 27.88
CA PRO A 192 -36.10 -16.47 28.28
C PRO A 192 -36.26 -14.94 28.35
N ARG A 193 -37.50 -14.46 28.32
CA ARG A 193 -37.83 -13.04 28.17
C ARG A 193 -38.86 -12.62 29.21
N ASP A 194 -38.66 -11.44 29.80
CA ASP A 194 -39.74 -10.68 30.44
C ASP A 194 -40.27 -9.66 29.45
N ALA A 195 -41.33 -10.02 28.73
CA ALA A 195 -41.87 -9.23 27.65
C ALA A 195 -43.36 -9.53 27.46
N GLU A 196 -43.99 -8.80 26.53
CA GLU A 196 -45.34 -9.11 26.06
C GLU A 196 -45.45 -10.58 25.62
N SER A 197 -46.60 -11.20 25.88
CA SER A 197 -46.87 -12.62 25.62
C SER A 197 -46.55 -13.03 24.18
N GLN A 198 -46.74 -12.15 23.20
CA GLN A 198 -46.44 -12.43 21.80
C GLN A 198 -44.94 -12.53 21.52
N ILE A 199 -44.12 -11.67 22.14
CA ILE A 199 -42.66 -11.73 22.05
C ILE A 199 -42.14 -13.00 22.73
N VAL A 200 -42.70 -13.34 23.91
CA VAL A 200 -42.36 -14.58 24.61
C VAL A 200 -42.72 -15.81 23.78
N TYR A 201 -43.89 -15.81 23.12
CA TYR A 201 -44.31 -16.86 22.20
C TYR A 201 -43.31 -17.03 21.06
N PHE A 202 -42.96 -15.96 20.35
CA PHE A 202 -42.02 -16.04 19.23
C PHE A 202 -40.60 -16.41 19.67
N THR A 203 -40.17 -15.98 20.86
CA THR A 203 -38.88 -16.39 21.45
C THR A 203 -38.81 -17.92 21.62
N ASN A 204 -39.87 -18.52 22.15
CA ASN A 204 -39.97 -19.97 22.31
C ASN A 204 -40.10 -20.68 20.96
N TYR A 205 -40.93 -20.14 20.06
CA TYR A 205 -41.13 -20.68 18.71
C TYR A 205 -39.81 -20.75 17.92
N ILE A 206 -39.01 -19.68 17.95
CA ILE A 206 -37.70 -19.64 17.29
C ILE A 206 -36.74 -20.67 17.94
N SER A 207 -36.76 -20.78 19.26
CA SER A 207 -35.94 -21.78 19.97
C SER A 207 -36.30 -23.22 19.58
N ASP A 208 -37.58 -23.52 19.36
CA ASP A 208 -38.03 -24.81 18.85
C ASP A 208 -37.53 -25.08 17.41
N GLN A 209 -37.53 -24.06 16.55
CA GLN A 209 -36.94 -24.17 15.21
C GLN A 209 -35.43 -24.49 15.30
N TYR A 210 -34.70 -23.86 16.21
CA TYR A 210 -33.26 -24.10 16.38
C TYR A 210 -32.96 -25.52 16.86
N ARG A 211 -33.78 -26.06 17.79
CA ARG A 211 -33.69 -27.47 18.20
C ARG A 211 -33.88 -28.42 17.01
N GLN A 212 -34.86 -28.15 16.15
CA GLN A 212 -35.12 -28.95 14.95
C GLN A 212 -33.97 -28.87 13.95
N ILE A 213 -33.41 -27.68 13.72
CA ILE A 213 -32.26 -27.46 12.84
C ILE A 213 -31.04 -28.24 13.32
N VAL A 214 -30.67 -28.11 14.60
CA VAL A 214 -29.51 -28.84 15.16
C VAL A 214 -29.72 -30.35 15.03
N THR A 215 -30.93 -30.85 15.33
CA THR A 215 -31.26 -32.28 15.16
C THR A 215 -31.04 -32.74 13.72
N ALA A 216 -31.60 -32.03 12.74
CA ALA A 216 -31.49 -32.37 11.33
C ALA A 216 -30.03 -32.31 10.82
N ARG A 217 -29.24 -31.34 11.29
CA ARG A 217 -27.84 -31.17 10.90
C ARG A 217 -26.91 -32.21 11.54
N ARG A 218 -27.14 -32.57 12.80
CA ARG A 218 -26.41 -33.67 13.47
C ARG A 218 -26.68 -35.02 12.80
N GLN A 219 -27.92 -35.27 12.34
CA GLN A 219 -28.24 -36.46 11.55
C GLN A 219 -27.51 -36.50 10.19
N LYS A 220 -27.11 -35.35 9.65
CA LYS A 220 -26.27 -35.25 8.45
C LYS A 220 -24.76 -35.31 8.75
N GLY A 221 -24.36 -35.53 10.02
CA GLY A 221 -22.97 -35.59 10.43
C GLY A 221 -22.26 -34.24 10.49
N GLN A 222 -22.98 -33.12 10.49
CA GLN A 222 -22.37 -31.80 10.64
C GLN A 222 -21.90 -31.58 12.09
N ARG A 223 -20.80 -30.84 12.24
CA ARG A 223 -20.16 -30.50 13.52
C ARG A 223 -20.93 -29.39 14.22
N ILE A 224 -22.10 -29.73 14.75
CA ILE A 224 -22.99 -28.78 15.42
C ILE A 224 -23.48 -29.31 16.77
N VAL A 225 -23.50 -28.44 17.78
CA VAL A 225 -23.97 -28.73 19.14
C VAL A 225 -25.04 -27.72 19.54
N LEU A 226 -26.07 -28.17 20.26
CA LEU A 226 -27.10 -27.28 20.81
C LEU A 226 -26.66 -26.79 22.19
N ALA A 227 -26.70 -25.48 22.42
CA ALA A 227 -26.56 -24.86 23.73
C ALA A 227 -27.95 -24.44 24.27
N GLU A 228 -28.49 -25.19 25.24
CA GLU A 228 -29.86 -24.99 25.72
C GLU A 228 -29.94 -23.93 26.84
N MET A 229 -30.23 -22.69 26.44
CA MET A 229 -30.28 -21.52 27.32
C MET A 229 -31.58 -21.43 28.13
N SER A 230 -32.71 -21.83 27.54
CA SER A 230 -34.07 -21.48 27.99
C SER A 230 -34.43 -22.04 29.38
N ASP A 231 -33.83 -23.16 29.79
CA ASP A 231 -34.16 -23.84 31.04
C ASP A 231 -33.28 -23.44 32.21
N PHE A 232 -32.05 -22.96 31.96
CA PHE A 232 -31.10 -22.64 33.03
C PHE A 232 -31.11 -21.16 33.39
N ILE A 233 -31.15 -20.30 32.39
CA ILE A 233 -31.29 -18.85 32.57
C ILE A 233 -32.73 -18.57 32.96
N LYS A 234 -32.95 -17.64 33.88
CA LYS A 234 -34.28 -17.26 34.39
C LYS A 234 -34.51 -15.77 34.15
N VAL A 235 -35.77 -15.35 34.17
CA VAL A 235 -36.15 -13.95 33.99
C VAL A 235 -35.50 -13.05 35.05
N GLU A 236 -35.33 -13.53 36.28
CA GLU A 236 -34.62 -12.85 37.37
C GLU A 236 -33.12 -12.64 37.11
N ASP A 237 -32.53 -13.37 36.16
CA ASP A 237 -31.15 -13.16 35.74
C ASP A 237 -31.02 -11.99 34.75
N LEU A 238 -32.12 -11.32 34.36
CA LEU A 238 -32.16 -10.24 33.36
C LEU A 238 -32.38 -8.88 34.02
N ILE A 239 -31.74 -7.83 33.49
CA ILE A 239 -31.86 -6.46 34.01
C ILE A 239 -33.09 -5.75 33.42
N ASP A 240 -33.32 -5.89 32.12
CA ASP A 240 -34.37 -5.17 31.38
C ASP A 240 -35.37 -6.09 30.68
N GLY A 241 -35.43 -7.35 31.13
CA GLY A 241 -36.26 -8.40 30.51
C GLY A 241 -35.67 -9.02 29.23
N THR A 242 -34.51 -8.54 28.77
CA THR A 242 -33.77 -9.06 27.60
C THR A 242 -32.33 -9.42 27.93
N HIS A 243 -31.61 -8.49 28.52
CA HIS A 243 -30.15 -8.57 28.70
C HIS A 243 -29.83 -9.14 30.08
N PRO A 244 -28.91 -10.11 30.16
CA PRO A 244 -28.47 -10.66 31.44
C PRO A 244 -27.83 -9.62 32.36
N THR A 245 -28.00 -9.81 33.67
CA THR A 245 -27.10 -9.28 34.70
C THR A 245 -25.69 -9.86 34.56
N ASP A 246 -24.69 -9.30 35.23
CA ASP A 246 -23.33 -9.88 35.26
C ASP A 246 -23.35 -11.36 35.71
N PHE A 247 -24.20 -11.71 36.68
CA PHE A 247 -24.39 -13.11 37.11
C PHE A 247 -25.12 -13.95 36.06
N GLY A 248 -26.14 -13.38 35.40
CA GLY A 248 -26.82 -14.00 34.27
C GLY A 248 -25.88 -14.31 33.11
N TYR A 249 -24.97 -13.40 32.77
CA TYR A 249 -23.91 -13.62 31.79
C TYR A 249 -22.95 -14.74 32.21
N LYS A 250 -22.63 -14.85 33.49
CA LYS A 250 -21.85 -15.98 34.02
C LYS A 250 -22.60 -17.33 33.85
N LYS A 251 -23.93 -17.34 33.98
CA LYS A 251 -24.75 -18.53 33.66
C LYS A 251 -24.75 -18.84 32.17
N VAL A 252 -24.86 -17.83 31.30
CA VAL A 252 -24.73 -18.00 29.83
C VAL A 252 -23.39 -18.67 29.49
N ALA A 253 -22.29 -18.23 30.09
CA ALA A 253 -20.97 -18.84 29.91
C ALA A 253 -20.93 -20.32 30.31
N SER A 254 -21.71 -20.72 31.33
CA SER A 254 -21.79 -22.12 31.78
C SER A 254 -22.45 -23.02 30.73
N VAL A 255 -23.47 -22.51 30.04
CA VAL A 255 -24.15 -23.25 28.96
C VAL A 255 -23.22 -23.41 27.76
N TRP A 256 -22.52 -22.35 27.36
CA TRP A 256 -21.51 -22.43 26.30
C TRP A 256 -20.39 -23.41 26.63
N TRP A 257 -19.85 -23.33 27.85
CA TRP A 257 -18.80 -24.22 28.33
C TRP A 257 -19.20 -25.71 28.22
N GLU A 258 -20.39 -26.08 28.70
CA GLU A 258 -20.85 -27.47 28.61
C GLU A 258 -21.06 -27.93 27.16
N ALA A 259 -21.53 -27.05 26.27
CA ALA A 259 -21.68 -27.38 24.85
C ALA A 259 -20.32 -27.55 24.15
N ILE A 260 -19.29 -26.77 24.53
CA ILE A 260 -17.92 -26.95 24.01
C ILE A 260 -17.33 -28.27 24.52
N GLN A 261 -17.52 -28.59 25.80
CA GLN A 261 -17.10 -29.86 26.38
C GLN A 261 -17.77 -31.05 25.68
N GLU A 262 -19.03 -30.92 25.26
CA GLU A 262 -19.70 -31.94 24.45
C GLU A 262 -19.08 -32.06 23.06
N ALA A 263 -18.84 -30.94 22.37
CA ALA A 263 -18.14 -30.95 21.09
C ALA A 263 -16.75 -31.61 21.19
N GLU A 264 -16.03 -31.37 22.29
CA GLU A 264 -14.77 -32.02 22.59
C GLU A 264 -14.92 -33.54 22.80
N ARG A 265 -15.87 -33.96 23.65
CA ARG A 265 -16.15 -35.39 23.91
C ARG A 265 -16.52 -36.16 22.63
N GLU A 266 -17.24 -35.51 21.73
CA GLU A 266 -17.64 -36.08 20.44
C GLU A 266 -16.57 -35.96 19.34
N GLY A 267 -15.42 -35.33 19.63
CA GLY A 267 -14.33 -35.16 18.65
C GLY A 267 -14.66 -34.21 17.50
N LEU A 268 -15.59 -33.27 17.71
CA LEU A 268 -16.01 -32.32 16.67
C LEU A 268 -15.02 -31.17 16.48
N LEU A 269 -14.27 -30.78 17.52
CA LEU A 269 -13.30 -29.68 17.47
C LEU A 269 -12.09 -30.03 16.58
N GLN A 270 -11.60 -29.06 15.82
CA GLN A 270 -10.45 -29.19 14.90
C GLN A 270 -9.54 -27.96 14.99
N PRO A 271 -8.25 -28.07 14.63
CA PRO A 271 -7.36 -26.91 14.57
C PRO A 271 -7.86 -25.84 13.60
N PRO A 272 -7.58 -24.55 13.85
CA PRO A 272 -8.01 -23.47 12.97
C PRO A 272 -7.25 -23.51 11.64
N ASN A 273 -7.93 -23.12 10.55
CA ASN A 273 -7.27 -22.93 9.27
C ASN A 273 -6.25 -21.79 9.38
N LYS A 274 -5.14 -21.93 8.67
CA LYS A 274 -4.08 -20.90 8.67
C LYS A 274 -4.58 -19.67 7.93
N THR A 275 -4.57 -18.54 8.62
CA THR A 275 -4.83 -17.20 8.08
C THR A 275 -3.56 -16.35 8.05
N GLY A 276 -2.48 -16.88 8.62
CA GLY A 276 -1.19 -16.20 8.76
C GLY A 276 -1.16 -15.03 9.76
N VAL A 277 -2.28 -14.78 10.45
CA VAL A 277 -2.34 -13.89 11.61
C VAL A 277 -2.14 -14.73 12.88
N SER A 278 -1.42 -14.19 13.87
CA SER A 278 -1.14 -14.90 15.13
C SER A 278 -2.40 -15.14 15.97
N ASP A 279 -2.59 -16.37 16.43
CA ASP A 279 -3.65 -16.74 17.40
C ASP A 279 -3.23 -16.54 18.87
N THR A 280 -2.02 -16.03 19.11
CA THR A 280 -1.42 -15.96 20.46
C THR A 280 -0.94 -14.55 20.84
N LYS A 281 -1.09 -13.59 19.93
CA LYS A 281 -0.72 -12.20 20.13
C LYS A 281 -1.89 -11.29 19.87
N ARG A 282 -1.96 -10.18 20.60
CA ARG A 282 -2.93 -9.11 20.33
C ARG A 282 -2.61 -8.42 19.00
N THR A 283 -3.56 -8.45 18.08
CA THR A 283 -3.42 -7.90 16.71
C THR A 283 -4.30 -6.68 16.45
N THR A 284 -5.32 -6.42 17.28
CA THR A 284 -6.21 -5.27 17.12
C THR A 284 -5.96 -4.23 18.21
N CYS A 285 -5.53 -3.02 17.83
CA CYS A 285 -5.44 -1.88 18.73
C CYS A 285 -5.16 -0.56 18.00
N LYS A 286 -5.49 0.55 18.66
CA LYS A 286 -5.18 1.90 18.15
C LYS A 286 -3.68 2.12 17.95
N LYS A 287 -3.32 2.76 16.83
CA LYS A 287 -1.95 3.24 16.58
C LYS A 287 -1.66 4.57 17.31
N GLU A 288 -0.56 4.57 18.06
CA GLU A 288 -0.04 5.76 18.74
C GLU A 288 1.21 6.30 18.05
N TYR A 289 1.38 7.63 18.05
CA TYR A 289 2.57 8.27 17.49
C TYR A 289 3.84 7.75 18.16
N GLY A 290 4.80 7.30 17.37
CA GLY A 290 6.08 6.78 17.87
C GLY A 290 6.04 5.41 18.56
N SER A 291 4.88 4.72 18.62
CA SER A 291 4.77 3.41 19.30
C SER A 291 5.74 2.34 18.78
N GLY A 292 6.04 2.34 17.48
CA GLY A 292 6.99 1.41 16.87
C GLY A 292 8.45 1.63 17.30
N ASN A 293 8.78 2.72 18.00
CA ASN A 293 10.14 2.94 18.52
C ASN A 293 10.43 2.19 19.82
N ARG A 294 9.43 1.56 20.46
CA ARG A 294 9.61 0.87 21.75
C ARG A 294 10.69 -0.21 21.70
N LYS A 295 10.77 -0.95 20.60
CA LYS A 295 11.81 -1.97 20.34
C LYS A 295 12.96 -1.48 19.44
N GLY A 296 12.91 -0.21 19.00
CA GLY A 296 13.82 0.36 18.01
C GLY A 296 13.54 -0.14 16.59
N ARG A 297 14.32 0.36 15.63
CA ARG A 297 14.24 -0.08 14.23
C ARG A 297 15.05 -1.36 13.99
N VAL A 298 14.55 -2.23 13.13
CA VAL A 298 15.22 -3.47 12.72
C VAL A 298 15.60 -3.37 11.26
N GLN A 299 16.84 -3.72 10.90
CA GLN A 299 17.21 -3.84 9.49
C GLN A 299 16.55 -5.09 8.92
N THR A 300 15.64 -4.92 7.97
CA THR A 300 14.87 -6.02 7.37
C THR A 300 15.38 -6.37 5.97
N GLN A 301 15.93 -5.41 5.21
CA GLN A 301 16.55 -5.66 3.90
C GLN A 301 18.04 -5.34 3.88
N ARG A 302 18.83 -6.22 3.24
CA ARG A 302 20.29 -6.05 3.06
C ARG A 302 20.68 -5.27 1.81
N GLY A 303 19.70 -4.90 0.98
CA GLY A 303 19.93 -4.33 -0.34
C GLY A 303 19.91 -5.39 -1.43
N SER A 304 19.06 -5.19 -2.43
CA SER A 304 18.93 -6.04 -3.60
C SER A 304 18.38 -5.23 -4.78
N GLY A 305 18.12 -5.90 -5.90
CA GLY A 305 17.63 -5.26 -7.11
C GLY A 305 18.71 -4.55 -7.92
N ALA A 306 18.30 -4.02 -9.06
CA ALA A 306 19.17 -3.33 -10.02
C ALA A 306 18.76 -1.86 -10.17
N ASP A 307 19.74 -1.03 -10.52
CA ASP A 307 19.54 0.32 -11.07
C ASP A 307 20.09 0.34 -12.50
N ASP A 308 19.99 1.48 -13.17
CA ASP A 308 20.54 1.70 -14.51
C ASP A 308 21.92 2.39 -14.47
N GLY A 309 22.58 2.41 -13.31
CA GLY A 309 23.91 3.01 -13.11
C GLY A 309 23.93 4.54 -13.06
N ASN A 310 25.10 5.11 -13.28
CA ASN A 310 25.28 6.56 -13.43
C ASN A 310 24.98 6.96 -14.88
N TYR A 311 24.55 8.21 -15.09
CA TYR A 311 24.37 8.73 -16.44
C TYR A 311 25.69 8.75 -17.20
N VAL A 312 25.68 8.16 -18.39
CA VAL A 312 26.77 8.20 -19.36
C VAL A 312 26.26 8.93 -20.59
N HIS A 313 26.81 10.11 -20.84
CA HIS A 313 26.41 10.90 -21.99
C HIS A 313 27.01 10.38 -23.30
N SER A 314 26.17 10.30 -24.32
CA SER A 314 26.59 10.18 -25.71
C SER A 314 25.60 10.94 -26.59
N SER A 315 26.07 11.47 -27.71
CA SER A 315 25.21 12.18 -28.65
C SER A 315 25.58 11.89 -30.10
N LYS A 316 24.61 12.11 -30.98
CA LYS A 316 24.74 12.02 -32.43
C LYS A 316 24.51 13.38 -33.06
N ASP A 317 25.49 13.88 -33.78
CA ASP A 317 25.34 15.09 -34.57
C ASP A 317 24.32 14.87 -35.70
N MET A 318 23.23 15.65 -35.68
CA MET A 318 22.17 15.63 -36.70
C MET A 318 22.35 16.76 -37.73
N GLY A 319 23.35 17.63 -37.55
CA GLY A 319 23.60 18.78 -38.40
C GLY A 319 22.55 19.88 -38.25
N ARG A 320 22.51 20.79 -39.23
CA ARG A 320 21.47 21.81 -39.37
C ARG A 320 20.17 21.16 -39.84
N ILE A 321 19.20 21.03 -38.96
CA ILE A 321 17.93 20.36 -39.26
C ILE A 321 16.82 21.34 -39.66
N PHE A 322 16.91 22.60 -39.21
CA PHE A 322 15.87 23.59 -39.46
C PHE A 322 16.42 25.03 -39.51
N SER A 323 15.71 25.92 -40.21
CA SER A 323 16.06 27.34 -40.38
C SER A 323 14.86 28.20 -40.01
N PRO A 324 14.65 28.53 -38.72
CA PRO A 324 13.42 29.18 -38.24
C PRO A 324 13.22 30.61 -38.73
N ALA A 325 14.29 31.38 -38.93
CA ALA A 325 14.17 32.81 -39.24
C ALA A 325 15.39 33.38 -39.98
N THR A 326 15.19 34.54 -40.60
CA THR A 326 16.25 35.44 -41.06
C THR A 326 16.00 36.83 -40.45
N THR A 327 17.01 37.42 -39.83
CA THR A 327 16.91 38.70 -39.11
C THR A 327 17.93 39.73 -39.60
N LYS A 328 17.80 40.98 -39.16
CA LYS A 328 18.72 42.06 -39.54
C LYS A 328 20.01 42.06 -38.71
N LYS A 329 19.97 41.59 -37.46
CA LYS A 329 21.15 41.48 -36.59
C LYS A 329 21.22 40.09 -36.00
N GLU A 330 22.43 39.58 -35.84
CA GLU A 330 22.68 38.24 -35.28
C GLU A 330 21.95 37.99 -33.94
N LYS A 331 21.91 39.01 -33.07
CA LYS A 331 21.35 38.93 -31.71
C LYS A 331 19.83 39.11 -31.62
N ASP A 332 19.15 39.30 -32.74
CA ASP A 332 17.68 39.47 -32.76
C ASP A 332 16.94 38.12 -32.59
N PHE A 333 17.67 36.99 -32.49
CA PHE A 333 17.10 35.64 -32.52
C PHE A 333 17.39 34.81 -31.25
N ASP A 334 18.66 34.62 -30.87
CA ASP A 334 19.06 33.71 -29.77
C ASP A 334 18.45 34.01 -28.38
N PRO A 335 18.13 35.27 -27.99
CA PRO A 335 17.54 35.53 -26.68
C PRO A 335 16.11 34.98 -26.54
N GLY A 336 15.36 34.86 -27.64
CA GLY A 336 13.94 34.51 -27.63
C GLY A 336 13.61 33.08 -28.04
N ILE A 337 14.58 32.33 -28.57
CA ILE A 337 14.39 30.95 -29.01
C ILE A 337 14.49 29.97 -27.85
N ASN A 338 13.52 29.05 -27.72
CA ASN A 338 13.40 28.04 -26.66
C ASN A 338 12.74 26.77 -27.21
N TYR A 339 12.70 25.73 -26.39
CA TYR A 339 11.89 24.53 -26.58
C TYR A 339 10.85 24.43 -25.48
N ALA A 340 9.68 23.88 -25.80
CA ALA A 340 8.58 23.65 -24.86
C ALA A 340 7.62 22.60 -25.42
N GLN A 341 7.03 21.76 -24.56
CA GLN A 341 5.97 20.83 -24.96
C GLN A 341 4.62 21.57 -24.94
N LEU A 342 4.21 22.18 -26.06
CA LEU A 342 3.02 23.05 -26.09
C LEU A 342 1.76 22.33 -26.55
N VAL A 343 1.90 21.32 -27.40
CA VAL A 343 0.78 20.55 -27.94
C VAL A 343 1.12 19.07 -27.96
N ASN A 344 0.09 18.22 -27.89
CA ASN A 344 0.27 16.76 -28.01
C ASN A 344 -0.36 16.22 -29.29
N LYS A 345 0.08 16.75 -30.44
CA LYS A 345 -0.46 16.41 -31.76
C LYS A 345 -0.51 14.91 -32.07
N PHE A 346 0.46 14.15 -31.56
CA PHE A 346 0.60 12.72 -31.83
C PHE A 346 0.07 11.82 -30.70
N GLY A 347 -0.55 12.40 -29.66
CA GLY A 347 -1.17 11.66 -28.57
C GLY A 347 -0.19 10.81 -27.76
N ALA A 348 1.07 11.20 -27.68
CA ALA A 348 2.05 10.52 -26.84
C ALA A 348 1.82 10.88 -25.38
N HIS A 349 1.98 9.94 -24.44
CA HIS A 349 2.09 10.33 -23.05
C HIS A 349 3.34 11.19 -22.81
N ARG A 350 3.40 11.86 -21.67
CA ARG A 350 4.48 12.80 -21.32
C ARG A 350 5.89 12.24 -21.54
N GLU A 351 6.12 10.96 -21.27
CA GLU A 351 7.42 10.29 -21.51
C GLU A 351 7.83 10.14 -22.98
N GLY A 352 6.87 10.19 -23.90
CA GLY A 352 7.10 10.13 -25.34
C GLY A 352 6.83 11.45 -26.06
N ALA A 353 6.31 12.47 -25.37
CA ALA A 353 6.08 13.78 -25.94
C ALA A 353 7.40 14.48 -26.27
N LEU A 354 7.40 15.25 -27.36
CA LEU A 354 8.55 15.98 -27.86
C LEU A 354 8.25 17.47 -27.86
N ASP A 355 9.30 18.27 -27.79
CA ASP A 355 9.16 19.72 -27.65
C ASP A 355 9.00 20.40 -29.02
N GLU A 356 8.12 21.38 -29.07
CA GLU A 356 8.07 22.38 -30.11
C GLU A 356 9.21 23.39 -29.97
N LEU A 357 9.64 23.95 -31.11
CA LEU A 357 10.53 25.11 -31.12
C LEU A 357 9.67 26.38 -30.97
N VAL A 358 10.07 27.28 -30.08
CA VAL A 358 9.30 28.49 -29.78
C VAL A 358 10.20 29.72 -29.83
N TRP A 359 9.76 30.77 -30.52
CA TRP A 359 10.50 32.01 -30.68
C TRP A 359 9.66 33.22 -30.26
N THR A 360 10.05 33.88 -29.17
CA THR A 360 9.50 35.20 -28.81
C THR A 360 10.34 36.31 -29.42
N LYS A 361 9.71 37.17 -30.20
CA LYS A 361 10.33 38.32 -30.84
C LYS A 361 9.81 39.61 -30.22
N ASP A 362 10.71 40.34 -29.58
CA ASP A 362 10.40 41.61 -28.89
C ASP A 362 9.68 42.59 -29.83
N GLY A 363 8.52 43.07 -29.39
CA GLY A 363 7.69 44.02 -30.14
C GLY A 363 6.86 43.43 -31.28
N ASP A 364 6.86 42.11 -31.47
CA ASP A 364 6.07 41.43 -32.52
C ASP A 364 5.14 40.35 -31.94
N GLY A 365 5.70 39.36 -31.23
CA GLY A 365 4.93 38.28 -30.60
C GLY A 365 5.70 36.97 -30.48
N THR A 366 5.00 35.90 -30.12
CA THR A 366 5.57 34.56 -29.94
C THR A 366 5.12 33.64 -31.08
N TYR A 367 6.06 32.84 -31.59
CA TYR A 367 5.85 31.91 -32.70
C TYR A 367 6.23 30.50 -32.28
N MET A 368 5.36 29.54 -32.55
CA MET A 368 5.61 28.11 -32.39
C MET A 368 5.93 27.49 -33.75
N PHE A 369 6.83 26.51 -33.75
CA PHE A 369 7.07 25.62 -34.89
C PHE A 369 6.83 24.19 -34.41
N ILE A 370 5.81 23.55 -34.96
CA ILE A 370 5.40 22.18 -34.57
C ILE A 370 6.55 21.21 -34.85
N ASN A 371 6.92 20.40 -33.86
CA ASN A 371 7.80 19.26 -34.08
C ASN A 371 7.01 18.12 -34.72
N ASN A 372 7.43 17.60 -35.88
CA ASN A 372 6.72 16.54 -36.58
C ASN A 372 7.19 15.13 -36.20
N ASN A 373 7.90 14.99 -35.07
CA ASN A 373 8.48 13.74 -34.55
C ASN A 373 9.48 13.04 -35.49
N ASP A 374 9.96 13.74 -36.53
CA ASP A 374 10.94 13.24 -37.49
C ASP A 374 12.21 14.11 -37.54
N GLY A 375 12.37 15.01 -36.56
CA GLY A 375 13.44 16.01 -36.53
C GLY A 375 13.23 17.16 -37.51
N LYS A 376 12.01 17.35 -38.04
CA LYS A 376 11.64 18.53 -38.82
C LYS A 376 10.58 19.34 -38.10
N PHE A 377 10.68 20.65 -38.29
CA PHE A 377 9.73 21.62 -37.76
C PHE A 377 8.80 22.15 -38.85
N GLY A 378 7.54 22.38 -38.49
CA GLY A 378 6.53 22.99 -39.35
C GLY A 378 6.78 24.47 -39.63
N SER A 379 5.87 25.09 -40.37
CA SER A 379 5.85 26.55 -40.56
C SER A 379 5.55 27.28 -39.24
N ALA A 380 6.00 28.53 -39.14
CA ALA A 380 5.71 29.37 -37.99
C ALA A 380 4.20 29.57 -37.78
N VAL A 381 3.73 29.36 -36.56
CA VAL A 381 2.38 29.66 -36.10
C VAL A 381 2.50 30.73 -35.01
N LYS A 382 1.88 31.90 -35.20
CA LYS A 382 1.84 32.93 -34.16
C LYS A 382 0.88 32.48 -33.04
N ILE A 383 1.35 32.50 -31.80
CA ILE A 383 0.58 32.10 -30.62
C ILE A 383 0.39 33.30 -29.68
N GLU A 384 -0.82 33.44 -29.15
CA GLU A 384 -1.19 34.51 -28.23
C GLU A 384 -1.01 34.04 -26.79
N VAL A 385 0.10 34.45 -26.17
CA VAL A 385 0.48 34.07 -24.79
C VAL A 385 -0.18 34.96 -23.73
N ASN A 386 -0.86 36.03 -24.15
CA ASN A 386 -1.59 36.97 -23.30
C ASN A 386 -0.74 37.65 -22.20
N ASP A 387 0.54 37.87 -22.49
CA ASP A 387 1.51 38.57 -21.62
C ASP A 387 2.55 39.32 -22.47
N GLY A 388 3.03 40.47 -21.98
CA GLY A 388 3.96 41.38 -22.68
C GLY A 388 5.45 41.13 -22.40
N CYS A 389 5.84 39.91 -22.03
CA CYS A 389 7.21 39.59 -21.63
C CYS A 389 8.25 39.85 -22.73
N LEU A 390 9.38 40.44 -22.34
CA LEU A 390 10.56 40.51 -23.21
C LEU A 390 11.20 39.12 -23.34
N ALA A 391 11.73 38.80 -24.53
CA ALA A 391 12.35 37.52 -24.87
C ALA A 391 13.32 37.00 -23.79
N ARG A 392 14.17 37.86 -23.22
CA ARG A 392 15.12 37.49 -22.14
C ARG A 392 14.47 36.93 -20.87
N GLY A 393 13.22 37.31 -20.59
CA GLY A 393 12.45 36.90 -19.42
C GLY A 393 11.54 35.69 -19.65
N VAL A 394 11.31 35.30 -20.91
CA VAL A 394 10.45 34.18 -21.26
C VAL A 394 11.06 32.85 -20.81
N ARG A 395 10.26 32.03 -20.16
CA ARG A 395 10.53 30.65 -19.78
C ARG A 395 9.29 29.81 -20.13
N TRP A 396 9.50 28.51 -20.18
CA TRP A 396 8.46 27.51 -20.42
C TRP A 396 8.63 26.40 -19.40
N GLY A 397 7.52 25.84 -18.94
CA GLY A 397 7.50 24.75 -17.97
C GLY A 397 6.10 24.50 -17.46
N ASP A 398 5.77 23.24 -17.20
CA ASP A 398 4.49 22.81 -16.64
C ASP A 398 4.31 23.29 -15.18
N VAL A 399 3.37 24.23 -14.94
CA VAL A 399 3.08 24.79 -13.61
C VAL A 399 1.96 24.01 -12.92
N ASN A 400 1.00 23.46 -13.66
CA ASN A 400 -0.22 22.85 -13.11
C ASN A 400 -0.17 21.31 -13.07
N GLY A 401 0.84 20.69 -13.66
CA GLY A 401 1.06 19.25 -13.73
C GLY A 401 0.29 18.54 -14.83
N ASP A 402 -0.31 19.24 -15.80
CA ASP A 402 -1.14 18.62 -16.85
C ASP A 402 -0.32 17.98 -17.98
N GLY A 403 0.99 18.17 -17.97
CA GLY A 403 1.92 17.63 -18.94
C GLY A 403 2.14 18.49 -20.18
N LEU A 404 1.56 19.69 -20.25
CA LEU A 404 1.91 20.72 -21.22
C LEU A 404 2.67 21.85 -20.53
N ASP A 405 3.62 22.45 -21.25
CA ASP A 405 4.35 23.59 -20.72
C ASP A 405 3.53 24.88 -20.80
N ASP A 406 3.57 25.65 -19.71
CA ASP A 406 2.94 26.95 -19.60
C ASP A 406 3.90 28.07 -20.03
N PHE A 407 3.31 29.21 -20.40
CA PHE A 407 4.10 30.42 -20.64
C PHE A 407 4.45 31.09 -19.32
N ILE A 408 5.74 31.34 -19.08
CA ILE A 408 6.22 31.96 -17.86
C ILE A 408 7.03 33.22 -18.19
N CYS A 409 6.65 34.35 -17.61
CA CYS A 409 7.43 35.58 -17.67
C CYS A 409 8.15 35.84 -16.35
N ILE A 410 9.49 35.89 -16.39
CA ILE A 410 10.30 36.39 -15.27
C ILE A 410 10.60 37.87 -15.49
N SER A 411 10.12 38.76 -14.63
CA SER A 411 10.43 40.19 -14.70
C SER A 411 11.91 40.47 -14.39
N ARG A 412 12.38 41.72 -14.62
CA ARG A 412 13.76 42.13 -14.31
C ARG A 412 14.10 41.93 -12.83
N GLU A 413 13.15 42.18 -11.95
CA GLU A 413 13.24 42.03 -10.49
C GLU A 413 13.07 40.57 -10.05
N GLY A 414 12.67 39.66 -10.94
CA GLY A 414 12.50 38.24 -10.64
C GLY A 414 11.08 37.81 -10.27
N HIS A 415 10.06 38.66 -10.48
CA HIS A 415 8.66 38.24 -10.36
C HIS A 415 8.34 37.18 -11.41
N MET A 416 7.55 36.18 -11.07
CA MET A 416 7.07 35.15 -12.00
C MET A 416 5.59 35.40 -12.31
N TYR A 417 5.29 35.66 -13.58
CA TYR A 417 3.93 35.72 -14.13
C TYR A 417 3.71 34.49 -15.01
N VAL A 418 2.47 33.98 -15.04
CA VAL A 418 2.15 32.74 -15.76
C VAL A 418 0.90 32.94 -16.61
N SER A 419 0.91 32.33 -17.80
CA SER A 419 -0.28 32.05 -18.59
C SER A 419 -0.39 30.54 -18.81
N ILE A 420 -1.52 29.97 -18.39
CA ILE A 420 -1.78 28.53 -18.43
C ILE A 420 -2.14 28.11 -19.84
N ASN A 421 -1.54 27.02 -20.32
CA ASN A 421 -1.92 26.34 -21.56
C ASN A 421 -3.22 25.56 -21.34
N GLU A 422 -4.26 25.81 -22.15
CA GLU A 422 -5.61 25.27 -21.88
C GLU A 422 -5.95 23.99 -22.66
N ASP A 423 -5.00 23.40 -23.40
CA ASP A 423 -5.15 22.17 -24.20
C ASP A 423 -6.44 22.09 -25.07
N LYS A 424 -6.81 23.20 -25.70
CA LYS A 424 -8.07 23.29 -26.47
C LYS A 424 -7.95 22.77 -27.90
N ASP A 425 -6.76 22.77 -28.47
CA ASP A 425 -6.48 22.32 -29.84
C ASP A 425 -5.12 21.61 -29.90
N PRO A 426 -5.06 20.38 -30.45
CA PRO A 426 -3.83 19.61 -30.53
C PRO A 426 -2.78 20.14 -31.52
N ASN A 427 -3.06 21.22 -32.25
CA ASN A 427 -2.13 21.84 -33.21
C ASN A 427 -1.74 23.28 -32.86
N VAL A 428 -2.54 23.99 -32.06
CA VAL A 428 -2.26 25.39 -31.70
C VAL A 428 -2.64 25.61 -30.24
N PRO A 429 -1.68 25.93 -29.35
CA PRO A 429 -1.98 26.15 -27.95
C PRO A 429 -2.75 27.45 -27.74
N THR A 430 -3.59 27.48 -26.72
CA THR A 430 -4.31 28.68 -26.26
C THR A 430 -3.95 28.94 -24.82
N PHE A 431 -3.62 30.21 -24.50
CA PHE A 431 -3.15 30.57 -23.17
C PHE A 431 -4.13 31.48 -22.43
N ARG A 432 -4.25 31.29 -21.13
CA ARG A 432 -4.98 32.19 -20.22
C ARG A 432 -4.03 32.74 -19.16
N SER A 433 -3.79 34.05 -19.17
CA SER A 433 -2.99 34.72 -18.14
C SER A 433 -3.65 34.60 -16.77
N ILE A 434 -2.89 34.10 -15.79
CA ILE A 434 -3.26 34.06 -14.36
C ILE A 434 -2.48 35.10 -13.53
N GLY A 435 -1.62 35.88 -14.18
CA GLY A 435 -0.91 36.98 -13.54
C GLY A 435 0.23 36.51 -12.63
N LEU A 436 0.45 37.22 -11.52
CA LEU A 436 1.60 37.02 -10.64
C LEU A 436 1.48 35.73 -9.80
N VAL A 437 2.38 34.79 -10.01
CA VAL A 437 2.41 33.50 -9.28
C VAL A 437 3.50 33.45 -8.20
N LYS A 438 4.63 34.13 -8.40
CA LYS A 438 5.71 34.22 -7.40
C LYS A 438 6.26 35.64 -7.32
N ASP A 439 6.26 36.18 -6.11
CA ASP A 439 6.87 37.48 -5.83
C ASP A 439 8.42 37.42 -5.92
N LYS A 440 9.03 38.58 -6.21
CA LYS A 440 10.47 38.74 -6.37
C LYS A 440 11.24 38.23 -5.14
N PRO A 441 12.48 37.73 -5.33
CA PRO A 441 13.27 37.12 -4.26
C PRO A 441 13.82 38.11 -3.21
N GLY A 442 13.84 39.41 -3.51
CA GLY A 442 14.44 40.44 -2.65
C GLY A 442 15.98 40.38 -2.60
N ASN A 443 16.59 41.11 -1.64
CA ASN A 443 18.04 41.08 -1.35
C ASN A 443 18.97 41.34 -2.55
N GLY A 444 18.53 42.16 -3.51
CA GLY A 444 19.31 42.49 -4.71
C GLY A 444 19.41 41.36 -5.74
N LEU A 445 18.72 40.24 -5.53
CA LEU A 445 18.56 39.19 -6.53
C LEU A 445 17.48 39.60 -7.55
N GLY A 446 17.62 39.16 -8.80
CA GLY A 446 16.67 39.46 -9.86
C GLY A 446 16.65 38.40 -10.95
N GLN A 447 16.17 38.77 -12.14
CA GLN A 447 15.97 37.86 -13.29
C GLN A 447 17.17 36.93 -13.57
N ILE A 448 18.39 37.46 -13.47
CA ILE A 448 19.63 36.71 -13.76
C ILE A 448 19.85 35.53 -12.82
N ASN A 449 19.31 35.59 -11.59
CA ASN A 449 19.43 34.56 -10.56
C ASN A 449 18.38 33.46 -10.70
N VAL A 450 17.27 33.71 -11.39
CA VAL A 450 16.14 32.76 -11.45
C VAL A 450 16.43 31.62 -12.42
N ARG A 451 16.25 30.38 -11.95
CA ARG A 451 16.17 29.16 -12.76
C ARG A 451 14.90 28.43 -12.39
N LEU A 452 14.32 27.74 -13.35
CA LEU A 452 13.12 26.94 -13.17
C LEU A 452 13.47 25.50 -13.54
N GLY A 453 12.94 24.54 -12.78
CA GLY A 453 13.15 23.12 -13.01
C GLY A 453 12.42 22.30 -11.96
N ASP A 454 11.91 21.12 -12.30
CA ASP A 454 11.34 20.18 -11.33
C ASP A 454 12.48 19.53 -10.51
N ILE A 455 12.65 19.95 -9.25
CA ILE A 455 13.74 19.47 -8.40
C ILE A 455 13.34 18.19 -7.66
N ASP A 456 12.08 18.08 -7.25
CA ASP A 456 11.62 16.98 -6.41
C ASP A 456 11.04 15.79 -7.21
N GLY A 457 10.81 15.98 -8.51
CA GLY A 457 10.36 14.98 -9.48
C GLY A 457 8.87 14.71 -9.40
N ASP A 458 8.04 15.73 -9.14
CA ASP A 458 6.58 15.60 -9.10
C ASP A 458 5.85 16.10 -10.35
N GLY A 459 6.60 16.50 -11.37
CA GLY A 459 6.11 16.91 -12.68
C GLY A 459 5.80 18.40 -12.79
N ARG A 460 5.87 19.16 -11.70
CA ARG A 460 5.62 20.61 -11.69
C ARG A 460 6.92 21.39 -11.59
N ILE A 461 6.93 22.57 -12.20
CA ILE A 461 8.11 23.43 -12.22
C ILE A 461 8.34 24.13 -10.88
N ASP A 462 9.56 24.03 -10.34
CA ASP A 462 9.96 24.73 -9.12
C ASP A 462 10.65 26.07 -9.43
N TYR A 463 10.58 26.99 -8.47
CA TYR A 463 11.25 28.28 -8.56
C TYR A 463 12.58 28.24 -7.82
N CYS A 464 13.69 28.42 -8.53
CA CYS A 464 15.05 28.34 -7.97
C CYS A 464 15.84 29.64 -8.14
N LEU A 465 16.70 29.92 -7.17
CA LEU A 465 17.63 31.05 -7.17
C LEU A 465 19.07 30.57 -7.08
N VAL A 466 19.87 30.94 -8.07
CA VAL A 466 21.32 30.74 -8.08
C VAL A 466 22.00 31.95 -7.44
N HIS A 467 22.67 31.71 -6.32
CA HIS A 467 23.46 32.70 -5.59
C HIS A 467 24.82 32.91 -6.27
N SER A 468 25.50 34.02 -5.95
CA SER A 468 26.81 34.37 -6.56
C SER A 468 27.92 33.35 -6.31
N ASN A 469 27.83 32.57 -5.23
CA ASN A 469 28.73 31.46 -4.93
C ASN A 469 28.34 30.14 -5.67
N GLY A 470 27.25 30.16 -6.44
CA GLY A 470 26.73 29.00 -7.17
C GLY A 470 25.80 28.10 -6.35
N ASP A 471 25.55 28.38 -5.07
CA ASP A 471 24.51 27.67 -4.32
C ASP A 471 23.13 27.93 -4.93
N ILE A 472 22.26 26.90 -4.91
CA ILE A 472 20.90 27.02 -5.41
C ILE A 472 19.91 26.77 -4.28
N ARG A 473 19.04 27.75 -4.03
CA ARG A 473 17.86 27.61 -3.17
C ARG A 473 16.63 27.47 -4.03
N CYS A 474 15.71 26.57 -3.69
CA CYS A 474 14.48 26.40 -4.45
C CYS A 474 13.23 26.46 -3.56
N TRP A 475 12.11 26.79 -4.19
CA TRP A 475 10.78 26.68 -3.63
C TRP A 475 9.97 25.73 -4.49
N ARG A 476 9.45 24.69 -3.87
CA ARG A 476 8.61 23.68 -4.48
C ARG A 476 7.24 24.25 -4.83
N ASN A 477 6.76 23.91 -6.02
CA ASN A 477 5.37 24.11 -6.42
C ASN A 477 4.45 23.02 -5.81
N GLY A 478 3.68 23.37 -4.77
CA GLY A 478 2.70 22.49 -4.14
C GLY A 478 1.26 22.70 -4.63
N GLY A 479 1.05 23.20 -5.85
CA GLY A 479 -0.27 23.49 -6.41
C GLY A 479 -1.06 22.26 -6.86
N GLN A 480 -2.36 22.19 -6.56
CA GLN A 480 -3.27 21.10 -6.95
C GLN A 480 -4.16 21.45 -8.17
N LYS A 481 -3.98 22.65 -8.72
CA LYS A 481 -4.73 23.23 -9.85
C LYS A 481 -3.75 24.09 -10.66
N ASP A 482 -4.22 25.14 -11.32
CA ASP A 482 -3.44 26.04 -12.17
C ASP A 482 -2.10 26.54 -11.58
N ALA A 483 -1.99 26.83 -10.27
CA ALA A 483 -0.74 27.37 -9.71
C ALA A 483 -0.58 27.18 -8.18
N PRO A 484 0.66 27.32 -7.65
CA PRO A 484 0.97 27.28 -6.21
C PRO A 484 0.57 28.56 -5.44
N THR A 485 -0.62 29.09 -5.69
CA THR A 485 -1.15 30.26 -4.99
C THR A 485 -2.37 29.90 -4.15
N LYS A 486 -2.66 30.73 -3.13
CA LYS A 486 -3.83 30.55 -2.28
C LYS A 486 -5.15 30.55 -3.07
N GLU A 487 -5.23 31.31 -4.16
CA GLU A 487 -6.40 31.35 -5.04
C GLU A 487 -6.73 29.97 -5.62
N TYR A 488 -5.70 29.21 -5.97
CA TYR A 488 -5.82 27.88 -6.56
C TYR A 488 -5.65 26.74 -5.54
N GLY A 489 -5.63 27.06 -4.24
CA GLY A 489 -5.44 26.08 -3.16
C GLY A 489 -4.02 25.51 -3.07
N GLY A 490 -3.05 26.13 -3.75
CA GLY A 490 -1.65 25.76 -3.75
C GLY A 490 -0.78 26.61 -2.84
N TYR A 491 0.51 26.25 -2.76
CA TYR A 491 1.49 26.99 -1.98
C TYR A 491 2.92 26.78 -2.52
N TRP A 492 3.79 27.75 -2.23
CA TRP A 492 5.24 27.61 -2.40
C TRP A 492 5.87 27.08 -1.12
N GLN A 493 6.61 25.98 -1.22
CA GLN A 493 7.31 25.35 -0.09
C GLN A 493 8.82 25.55 -0.21
N ASP A 494 9.45 26.19 0.77
CA ASP A 494 10.90 26.39 0.76
C ASP A 494 11.66 25.07 0.95
N LEU A 495 12.51 24.72 -0.02
CA LEU A 495 13.36 23.53 0.02
C LEU A 495 14.73 23.81 0.68
N GLY A 496 15.04 25.07 0.96
CA GLY A 496 16.38 25.47 1.37
C GLY A 496 17.40 25.30 0.24
N ILE A 497 18.68 25.19 0.60
CA ILE A 497 19.76 25.02 -0.39
C ILE A 497 19.74 23.58 -0.89
N VAL A 498 19.30 23.39 -2.13
CA VAL A 498 19.20 22.07 -2.78
C VAL A 498 20.48 21.68 -3.51
N PHE A 499 21.29 22.64 -3.93
CA PHE A 499 22.58 22.38 -4.58
C PHE A 499 23.67 23.28 -4.02
N LYS A 500 24.83 22.70 -3.72
CA LYS A 500 26.02 23.43 -3.28
C LYS A 500 26.92 23.75 -4.46
N GLY A 501 27.26 25.02 -4.60
CA GLY A 501 28.04 25.54 -5.71
C GLY A 501 29.37 24.79 -5.89
N LYS A 502 29.72 24.53 -7.16
CA LYS A 502 30.92 23.76 -7.54
C LYS A 502 32.11 24.63 -7.98
N GLY A 503 32.05 25.93 -7.69
CA GLY A 503 33.13 26.86 -8.04
C GLY A 503 33.33 27.07 -9.54
N MET A 504 32.29 26.86 -10.36
CA MET A 504 32.40 26.94 -11.83
C MET A 504 32.48 28.37 -12.37
N GLY A 505 32.30 29.40 -11.53
CA GLY A 505 32.39 30.81 -11.94
C GLY A 505 31.02 31.39 -12.27
N ASP A 506 30.85 31.91 -13.49
CA ASP A 506 29.68 32.70 -13.89
C ASP A 506 28.35 31.91 -13.79
N ILE A 507 27.44 32.42 -12.96
CA ILE A 507 26.11 31.83 -12.69
C ILE A 507 25.20 31.83 -13.93
N THR A 508 25.48 32.68 -14.93
CA THR A 508 24.71 32.67 -16.19
C THR A 508 24.93 31.39 -16.99
N GLY A 509 25.96 30.58 -16.66
CA GLY A 509 26.18 29.23 -17.19
C GLY A 509 25.22 28.17 -16.66
N VAL A 510 24.58 28.40 -15.50
CA VAL A 510 23.73 27.38 -14.88
C VAL A 510 22.43 27.18 -15.66
N ARG A 511 22.05 25.93 -15.90
CA ARG A 511 20.72 25.50 -16.38
C ARG A 511 20.20 24.36 -15.50
N LEU A 512 18.89 24.24 -15.42
CA LEU A 512 18.19 23.10 -14.85
C LEU A 512 17.45 22.42 -16.01
N VAL A 513 17.82 21.19 -16.34
CA VAL A 513 17.36 20.48 -17.55
C VAL A 513 17.33 18.99 -17.25
N ASP A 514 16.25 18.31 -17.60
CA ASP A 514 16.20 16.84 -17.60
C ASP A 514 17.05 16.28 -18.77
N ILE A 515 18.32 15.95 -18.50
CA ILE A 515 19.26 15.49 -19.54
C ILE A 515 19.21 13.97 -19.73
N ASN A 516 18.73 13.21 -18.75
CA ASN A 516 18.69 11.75 -18.78
C ASN A 516 17.29 11.19 -19.09
N GLY A 517 16.25 12.03 -19.06
CA GLY A 517 14.87 11.71 -19.39
C GLY A 517 14.05 11.15 -18.22
N ASP A 518 14.44 11.40 -16.96
CA ASP A 518 13.75 10.88 -15.77
C ASP A 518 12.75 11.86 -15.13
N PHE A 519 12.49 12.98 -15.81
CA PHE A 519 11.62 14.09 -15.39
C PHE A 519 12.12 14.91 -14.20
N ARG A 520 13.34 14.66 -13.70
CA ARG A 520 13.97 15.52 -12.72
C ARG A 520 14.92 16.46 -13.44
N SER A 521 14.92 17.72 -13.04
CA SER A 521 15.85 18.69 -13.60
C SER A 521 17.26 18.46 -13.05
N ASP A 522 18.18 18.15 -13.95
CA ASP A 522 19.60 18.03 -13.68
C ASP A 522 20.29 19.39 -13.67
N TRP A 523 21.37 19.48 -12.91
CA TRP A 523 22.17 20.69 -12.85
C TRP A 523 23.21 20.66 -13.97
N LEU A 524 23.16 21.65 -14.85
CA LEU A 524 24.14 21.84 -15.91
C LEU A 524 24.85 23.18 -15.73
N TRP A 525 26.14 23.21 -16.07
CA TRP A 525 26.89 24.46 -16.21
C TRP A 525 27.60 24.53 -17.55
N LEU A 526 27.36 25.63 -18.27
CA LEU A 526 27.96 25.93 -19.56
C LEU A 526 29.10 26.95 -19.41
N ASP A 527 30.26 26.65 -19.99
CA ASP A 527 31.30 27.66 -20.19
C ASP A 527 30.99 28.58 -21.38
N GLU A 528 31.77 29.64 -21.56
CA GLU A 528 31.60 30.60 -22.68
C GLU A 528 31.60 29.95 -24.06
N LYS A 529 32.23 28.78 -24.21
CA LYS A 529 32.35 28.03 -25.47
C LYS A 529 31.30 26.94 -25.61
N GLY A 530 30.36 26.83 -24.67
CA GLY A 530 29.24 25.91 -24.68
C GLY A 530 29.56 24.51 -24.18
N LYS A 531 30.74 24.28 -23.57
CA LYS A 531 31.06 23.00 -22.92
C LYS A 531 30.18 22.83 -21.68
N VAL A 532 29.62 21.64 -21.48
CA VAL A 532 28.66 21.36 -20.42
C VAL A 532 29.29 20.44 -19.37
N THR A 533 29.23 20.84 -18.11
CA THR A 533 29.46 19.97 -16.95
C THR A 533 28.12 19.67 -16.27
N ALA A 534 27.86 18.41 -15.91
CA ALA A 534 26.55 17.98 -15.43
C ALA A 534 26.60 17.23 -14.09
N TYR A 535 25.56 17.44 -13.29
CA TYR A 535 25.23 16.67 -12.09
C TYR A 535 23.77 16.22 -12.19
N ILE A 536 23.54 14.92 -12.08
CA ILE A 536 22.24 14.28 -12.21
C ILE A 536 21.47 14.34 -10.90
N ASN A 537 20.21 14.76 -10.97
CA ASN A 537 19.29 14.81 -9.85
C ASN A 537 18.75 13.41 -9.55
N SER A 538 18.74 13.00 -8.29
CA SER A 538 18.14 11.71 -7.91
C SER A 538 17.50 11.81 -6.54
N ARG A 539 16.49 10.97 -6.28
CA ARG A 539 15.80 10.90 -4.99
C ARG A 539 16.81 10.56 -3.87
N GLY A 540 16.93 11.46 -2.90
CA GLY A 540 17.83 11.31 -1.75
C GLY A 540 17.18 10.71 -0.50
N THR A 541 17.83 10.91 0.65
CA THR A 541 17.38 10.50 1.99
C THR A 541 17.45 11.68 2.97
N GLY A 542 16.90 11.51 4.16
CA GLY A 542 16.78 12.51 5.21
C GLY A 542 15.45 13.26 5.18
N LYS A 543 15.17 13.97 6.28
CA LYS A 543 13.97 14.78 6.49
C LYS A 543 14.01 16.13 5.75
N ASN A 544 14.21 16.07 4.44
CA ASN A 544 14.25 17.19 3.51
C ASN A 544 14.06 16.64 2.09
N LEU A 545 13.98 17.53 1.09
CA LEU A 545 13.89 17.15 -0.32
C LEU A 545 15.14 17.49 -1.14
N VAL A 546 16.29 17.68 -0.48
CA VAL A 546 17.56 17.89 -1.17
C VAL A 546 17.87 16.66 -2.02
N PRO A 547 18.13 16.81 -3.34
CA PRO A 547 18.51 15.68 -4.18
C PRO A 547 19.85 15.06 -3.79
N ASP A 548 20.01 13.78 -4.15
CA ASP A 548 21.29 13.10 -4.15
C ASP A 548 21.99 13.33 -5.50
N TRP A 549 22.68 14.45 -5.61
CA TRP A 549 23.35 14.89 -6.84
C TRP A 549 24.53 13.99 -7.24
N ARG A 550 24.46 13.39 -8.42
CA ARG A 550 25.50 12.51 -8.96
C ARG A 550 26.30 13.21 -10.05
N GLU A 551 27.61 13.26 -9.92
CA GLU A 551 28.47 13.83 -10.96
C GLU A 551 28.43 12.97 -12.24
N ALA A 552 28.11 13.58 -13.38
CA ALA A 552 28.24 12.99 -14.70
C ALA A 552 29.46 13.53 -15.48
N GLY A 553 30.16 14.52 -14.90
CA GLY A 553 31.35 15.12 -15.49
C GLY A 553 31.02 16.02 -16.69
N VAL A 554 31.95 16.09 -17.65
CA VAL A 554 31.75 16.86 -18.89
C VAL A 554 30.94 16.02 -19.87
N THR A 555 29.71 16.45 -20.14
CA THR A 555 28.80 15.74 -21.07
C THR A 555 28.98 16.23 -22.50
N HIS A 556 29.21 17.54 -22.70
CA HIS A 556 29.37 18.12 -24.03
C HIS A 556 30.67 18.92 -24.12
N ALA A 557 31.42 18.75 -25.20
CA ALA A 557 32.68 19.47 -25.44
C ALA A 557 32.49 20.96 -25.76
N GLY A 558 31.29 21.36 -26.18
CA GLY A 558 30.98 22.72 -26.64
C GLY A 558 31.36 22.96 -28.10
N MET A 559 31.10 24.17 -28.57
CA MET A 559 31.30 24.57 -29.97
C MET A 559 32.67 25.23 -30.21
N GLY A 560 33.41 25.53 -29.13
CA GLY A 560 34.74 26.13 -29.21
C GLY A 560 34.76 27.63 -29.58
N VAL A 561 33.59 28.27 -29.71
CA VAL A 561 33.42 29.67 -30.10
C VAL A 561 32.93 30.51 -28.91
N ASP A 562 33.49 31.70 -28.71
CA ASP A 562 33.12 32.56 -27.59
C ASP A 562 31.67 33.05 -27.67
N GLY A 563 31.00 33.15 -26.51
CA GLY A 563 29.60 33.52 -26.40
C GLY A 563 28.63 32.39 -26.77
N ALA A 564 29.13 31.19 -27.06
CA ALA A 564 28.33 30.03 -27.43
C ALA A 564 27.28 29.66 -26.37
N LYS A 565 27.60 29.84 -25.09
CA LYS A 565 26.69 29.63 -23.95
C LYS A 565 25.27 30.18 -24.17
N ASN A 566 25.15 31.37 -24.75
CA ASN A 566 23.85 32.04 -24.93
C ASN A 566 23.04 31.47 -26.10
N ARG A 567 23.72 30.78 -27.00
CA ARG A 567 23.19 30.18 -28.24
C ARG A 567 22.93 28.68 -28.10
N ILE A 568 23.18 28.10 -26.92
CA ILE A 568 22.82 26.71 -26.62
C ILE A 568 21.45 26.64 -25.97
N LYS A 569 20.62 25.74 -26.51
CA LYS A 569 19.29 25.41 -26.00
C LYS A 569 19.20 23.90 -25.79
N PHE A 570 18.39 23.52 -24.82
CA PHE A 570 18.05 22.14 -24.54
C PHE A 570 16.56 21.95 -24.78
N GLY A 571 16.20 20.82 -25.37
CA GLY A 571 14.82 20.42 -25.60
C GLY A 571 14.79 19.01 -26.19
N ARG A 572 13.70 18.29 -25.97
CA ARG A 572 13.50 16.93 -26.49
C ARG A 572 13.03 17.01 -27.94
N VAL A 573 13.98 17.19 -28.87
CA VAL A 573 13.70 17.28 -30.31
C VAL A 573 13.46 15.89 -30.90
N TYR A 574 14.20 14.89 -30.42
CA TYR A 574 14.09 13.50 -30.81
C TYR A 574 13.65 12.61 -29.63
N ALA A 575 12.94 11.53 -29.95
CA ALA A 575 12.60 10.53 -28.95
C ALA A 575 13.82 9.74 -28.45
N GLY A 576 13.77 9.41 -27.15
CA GLY A 576 14.75 8.60 -26.42
C GLY A 576 15.96 9.42 -25.96
N GLY A 577 16.27 9.38 -24.65
CA GLY A 577 17.53 9.87 -24.09
C GLY A 577 17.49 11.21 -23.33
N GLY A 578 16.33 11.82 -23.07
CA GLY A 578 16.23 13.12 -22.38
C GLY A 578 16.36 14.32 -23.33
N ALA A 579 16.81 15.46 -22.83
CA ALA A 579 16.97 16.67 -23.64
C ALA A 579 18.16 16.59 -24.63
N ASP A 580 17.95 17.08 -25.86
CA ASP A 580 18.97 17.23 -26.90
C ASP A 580 19.74 18.54 -26.76
N TYR A 581 20.98 18.58 -27.22
CA TYR A 581 21.82 19.77 -27.23
C TYR A 581 21.70 20.48 -28.58
N THR A 582 21.20 21.72 -28.58
CA THR A 582 20.98 22.50 -29.80
C THR A 582 21.85 23.74 -29.83
N TRP A 583 22.65 23.86 -30.90
CA TRP A 583 23.39 25.07 -31.26
C TRP A 583 22.58 25.93 -32.22
N ILE A 584 22.29 27.16 -31.80
CA ILE A 584 21.71 28.18 -32.68
C ILE A 584 22.83 28.75 -33.54
N GLU A 585 22.90 28.33 -34.79
CA GLU A 585 23.92 28.75 -35.75
C GLU A 585 23.43 29.92 -36.61
N SER A 586 24.07 31.07 -36.48
CA SER A 586 23.76 32.27 -37.25
C SER A 586 24.79 32.49 -38.37
N VAL A 587 24.33 32.56 -39.62
CA VAL A 587 25.17 32.75 -40.81
C VAL A 587 24.79 34.04 -41.50
N LYS A 588 25.75 34.97 -41.60
CA LYS A 588 25.57 36.22 -42.35
C LYS A 588 25.43 35.93 -43.84
N GLN A 589 24.38 36.46 -44.44
CA GLN A 589 24.05 36.32 -45.85
C GLN A 589 24.70 37.45 -46.66
N THR A 590 24.78 37.26 -47.99
CA THR A 590 25.36 38.25 -48.91
C THR A 590 24.61 39.58 -48.92
N ASN A 591 23.30 39.56 -48.64
CA ASN A 591 22.46 40.77 -48.53
C ASN A 591 22.62 41.51 -47.19
N GLY A 592 23.50 41.02 -46.29
CA GLY A 592 23.75 41.61 -44.97
C GLY A 592 22.88 41.08 -43.84
N ASP A 593 21.82 40.31 -44.14
CA ASP A 593 20.93 39.70 -43.16
C ASP A 593 21.59 38.47 -42.49
N TRP A 594 21.02 38.00 -41.39
CA TRP A 594 21.48 36.83 -40.66
C TRP A 594 20.46 35.71 -40.74
N LYS A 595 20.85 34.57 -41.30
CA LYS A 595 20.01 33.37 -41.34
C LYS A 595 20.38 32.47 -40.16
N HIS A 596 19.37 32.03 -39.41
CA HIS A 596 19.56 31.22 -38.22
C HIS A 596 19.18 29.76 -38.47
N TYR A 597 19.94 28.84 -37.92
CA TYR A 597 19.74 27.41 -38.01
C TYR A 597 19.73 26.77 -36.63
N THR A 598 18.93 25.72 -36.46
CA THR A 598 19.07 24.79 -35.33
C THR A 598 20.00 23.66 -35.77
N HIS A 599 21.19 23.62 -35.18
CA HIS A 599 22.12 22.50 -35.31
C HIS A 599 21.97 21.62 -34.08
N VAL A 600 21.42 20.42 -34.24
CA VAL A 600 21.02 19.57 -33.11
C VAL A 600 21.97 18.38 -32.96
N TYR A 601 22.32 18.10 -31.71
CA TYR A 601 23.03 16.89 -31.28
C TYR A 601 22.04 16.05 -30.48
N LYS A 602 21.55 14.98 -31.12
CA LYS A 602 20.59 14.05 -30.51
C LYS A 602 21.24 13.37 -29.32
N ASN A 603 20.61 13.42 -28.16
CA ASN A 603 21.01 12.68 -26.97
C ASN A 603 20.73 11.18 -27.17
N THR A 604 21.74 10.38 -26.87
CA THR A 604 21.71 8.91 -26.94
C THR A 604 22.27 8.31 -25.65
N GLY A 605 22.49 9.14 -24.63
CA GLY A 605 22.97 8.73 -23.33
C GLY A 605 21.96 7.85 -22.60
N HIS A 606 22.43 7.22 -21.54
CA HIS A 606 21.64 6.31 -20.72
C HIS A 606 22.12 6.34 -19.26
N GLY A 607 21.33 5.74 -18.38
CA GLY A 607 21.66 5.59 -16.97
C GLY A 607 21.26 6.79 -16.12
N GLY A 608 21.25 6.59 -14.82
CA GLY A 608 20.92 7.63 -13.85
C GLY A 608 19.43 7.95 -13.74
N THR A 609 18.55 7.17 -14.37
CA THR A 609 17.09 7.41 -14.36
C THR A 609 16.37 6.63 -13.27
N GLN A 610 17.02 5.60 -12.70
CA GLN A 610 16.40 4.70 -11.75
C GLN A 610 17.29 4.41 -10.54
N LEU A 611 16.66 4.08 -9.42
CA LEU A 611 17.30 3.65 -8.19
C LEU A 611 16.83 2.25 -7.80
N LYS A 612 17.67 1.49 -7.09
CA LYS A 612 17.35 0.13 -6.66
C LYS A 612 16.05 0.05 -5.85
N GLY A 613 15.82 1.05 -4.98
CA GLY A 613 14.63 1.17 -4.15
C GLY A 613 13.36 1.57 -4.91
N ASP A 614 13.42 1.87 -6.21
CA ASP A 614 12.21 2.18 -6.99
C ASP A 614 11.37 0.93 -7.27
N GLY A 615 11.99 -0.25 -7.20
CA GLY A 615 11.36 -1.53 -7.52
C GLY A 615 10.75 -2.26 -6.32
N VAL A 616 10.59 -1.61 -5.17
CA VAL A 616 10.12 -2.31 -3.96
C VAL A 616 8.59 -2.41 -3.89
N TYR A 617 8.12 -3.63 -3.72
CA TYR A 617 6.73 -3.98 -3.47
C TYR A 617 6.68 -4.93 -2.28
N TYR A 618 5.57 -4.92 -1.56
CA TYR A 618 5.34 -5.78 -0.40
C TYR A 618 3.95 -6.39 -0.53
N CYS A 619 3.88 -7.70 -0.38
CA CYS A 619 2.64 -8.45 -0.43
C CYS A 619 2.89 -9.89 0.02
N ASP A 620 1.93 -10.55 0.64
CA ASP A 620 2.04 -11.96 1.00
C ASP A 620 1.89 -12.85 -0.24
N ILE A 621 3.00 -13.19 -0.89
CA ILE A 621 3.00 -14.07 -2.07
C ILE A 621 2.83 -15.52 -1.64
N ARG A 622 3.30 -15.88 -0.45
CA ARG A 622 3.37 -17.26 0.00
C ARG A 622 2.15 -17.72 0.80
N GLY A 623 1.28 -16.81 1.24
CA GLY A 623 0.12 -17.10 2.09
C GLY A 623 0.52 -17.36 3.53
N THR A 624 1.54 -16.65 4.01
CA THR A 624 2.06 -16.77 5.39
C THR A 624 1.39 -15.82 6.38
N GLY A 625 0.57 -14.89 5.90
CA GLY A 625 -0.02 -13.72 6.57
C GLY A 625 0.96 -12.61 6.91
N ALA A 626 2.18 -12.71 6.42
CA ALA A 626 3.18 -11.66 6.49
C ALA A 626 3.57 -11.27 5.07
N ASP A 627 3.73 -9.97 4.84
CA ASP A 627 4.17 -9.49 3.54
C ASP A 627 5.56 -10.02 3.23
N ASP A 628 5.69 -10.56 2.02
CA ASP A 628 6.97 -10.82 1.39
C ASP A 628 7.48 -9.55 0.72
N TYR A 629 8.78 -9.49 0.51
CA TYR A 629 9.38 -8.44 -0.30
C TYR A 629 9.48 -8.91 -1.76
N VAL A 630 8.90 -8.14 -2.67
CA VAL A 630 9.00 -8.38 -4.12
C VAL A 630 9.74 -7.22 -4.77
N TRP A 631 10.82 -7.52 -5.48
CA TRP A 631 11.51 -6.52 -6.31
C TRP A 631 11.04 -6.60 -7.76
N ILE A 632 10.48 -5.51 -8.28
CA ILE A 632 10.00 -5.41 -9.66
C ILE A 632 10.89 -4.42 -10.43
N SER A 633 11.53 -4.92 -11.50
CA SER A 633 12.30 -4.09 -12.45
C SER A 633 11.40 -3.15 -13.25
N SER A 634 11.96 -2.09 -13.84
CA SER A 634 11.20 -1.18 -14.73
C SER A 634 10.55 -1.88 -15.93
N GLU A 635 11.08 -3.02 -16.35
CA GLU A 635 10.61 -3.82 -17.48
C GLU A 635 9.61 -4.93 -17.07
N GLY A 636 9.26 -5.04 -15.80
CA GLY A 636 8.20 -5.94 -15.33
C GLY A 636 8.64 -7.37 -15.01
N ARG A 637 9.92 -7.58 -14.71
CA ARG A 637 10.43 -8.80 -14.03
C ARG A 637 10.31 -8.68 -12.52
N GLY A 638 9.73 -9.67 -11.86
CA GLY A 638 9.51 -9.71 -10.41
C GLY A 638 10.32 -10.79 -9.70
N PHE A 639 10.92 -10.43 -8.56
CA PHE A 639 11.78 -11.31 -7.77
C PHE A 639 11.32 -11.39 -6.32
N LEU A 640 11.11 -12.60 -5.80
CA LEU A 640 10.59 -12.86 -4.45
C LEU A 640 11.70 -12.98 -3.41
N TYR A 641 11.48 -12.34 -2.26
CA TYR A 641 12.23 -12.46 -1.03
C TYR A 641 11.22 -12.81 0.07
N GLY A 642 11.18 -14.09 0.48
CA GLY A 642 10.15 -14.61 1.37
C GLY A 642 10.37 -14.29 2.85
N ASN A 643 9.39 -13.73 3.55
CA ASN A 643 9.47 -13.35 4.96
C ASN A 643 9.43 -14.57 5.89
N VAL A 644 10.50 -14.80 6.64
CA VAL A 644 10.57 -15.91 7.62
C VAL A 644 10.62 -15.43 9.07
N HIS A 645 10.28 -14.16 9.31
CA HIS A 645 10.34 -13.50 10.63
C HIS A 645 11.71 -13.57 11.32
N ASP A 646 12.79 -13.68 10.54
CA ASP A 646 14.18 -13.71 11.02
C ASP A 646 15.02 -12.64 10.31
N PRO A 647 14.72 -11.34 10.50
CA PRO A 647 15.38 -10.27 9.76
C PRO A 647 16.90 -10.23 10.06
N PRO A 648 17.74 -9.95 9.04
CA PRO A 648 17.39 -9.54 7.68
C PRO A 648 17.35 -10.70 6.67
N ILE A 649 17.06 -11.93 7.12
CA ILE A 649 17.07 -13.14 6.29
C ILE A 649 15.72 -13.31 5.58
N TRP A 650 15.79 -13.61 4.28
CA TRP A 650 14.64 -13.91 3.42
C TRP A 650 14.78 -15.31 2.84
N LYS A 651 13.69 -16.09 2.76
CA LYS A 651 13.67 -17.42 2.16
C LYS A 651 12.34 -17.68 1.43
N PRO A 652 12.36 -18.00 0.12
CA PRO A 652 13.52 -17.96 -0.77
C PRO A 652 14.05 -16.52 -0.96
N GLU A 653 15.29 -16.37 -1.42
CA GLU A 653 15.94 -15.06 -1.63
C GLU A 653 16.20 -14.85 -3.12
N GLY A 654 15.51 -13.88 -3.74
CA GLY A 654 15.80 -13.38 -5.08
C GLY A 654 15.42 -14.30 -6.25
N ILE A 655 14.43 -15.18 -6.08
CA ILE A 655 13.95 -16.02 -7.19
C ILE A 655 13.04 -15.21 -8.12
N GLU A 656 13.17 -15.38 -9.44
CA GLU A 656 12.26 -14.73 -10.40
C GLU A 656 10.91 -15.46 -10.40
N ILE A 657 9.83 -14.74 -10.09
CA ILE A 657 8.47 -15.29 -9.97
C ILE A 657 7.57 -14.93 -11.14
N PHE A 658 7.87 -13.85 -11.87
CA PHE A 658 7.16 -13.49 -13.11
C PHE A 658 8.00 -12.57 -14.00
N ASN A 659 7.66 -12.54 -15.29
CA ASN A 659 8.19 -11.60 -16.27
C ASN A 659 7.10 -11.26 -17.30
N VAL A 660 6.41 -10.15 -17.09
CA VAL A 660 5.24 -9.76 -17.90
C VAL A 660 5.57 -8.74 -19.00
N LYS A 661 6.80 -8.23 -19.04
CA LYS A 661 7.28 -7.25 -20.04
C LYS A 661 6.43 -5.98 -20.11
N LYS A 662 6.09 -5.44 -18.96
CA LYS A 662 5.28 -4.22 -18.81
C LYS A 662 5.98 -3.22 -17.91
N ASP A 663 5.67 -1.94 -18.10
CA ASP A 663 6.16 -0.88 -17.23
C ASP A 663 5.76 -1.17 -15.78
N ARG A 664 6.72 -1.05 -14.86
CA ARG A 664 6.52 -1.25 -13.42
C ARG A 664 5.29 -0.50 -12.86
N LYS A 665 5.02 0.73 -13.29
CA LYS A 665 3.88 1.54 -12.80
C LYS A 665 2.52 0.94 -13.16
N SER A 666 2.48 0.04 -14.14
CA SER A 666 1.27 -0.72 -14.48
C SER A 666 1.03 -1.93 -13.57
N LEU A 667 2.02 -2.33 -12.76
CA LEU A 667 2.00 -3.56 -11.99
C LEU A 667 1.65 -3.30 -10.53
N HIS A 668 0.70 -4.10 -10.03
CA HIS A 668 0.28 -4.09 -8.63
C HIS A 668 0.24 -5.52 -8.10
N LEU A 669 0.44 -5.67 -6.80
CA LEU A 669 0.28 -6.93 -6.08
C LEU A 669 -0.84 -6.73 -5.06
N ALA A 670 -1.88 -7.54 -5.15
CA ALA A 670 -3.03 -7.51 -4.25
C ALA A 670 -3.86 -8.79 -4.43
N ASP A 671 -4.44 -9.32 -3.35
CA ASP A 671 -5.26 -10.54 -3.39
C ASP A 671 -6.57 -10.28 -4.15
N PHE A 672 -6.78 -10.93 -5.29
CA PHE A 672 -7.98 -10.78 -6.10
C PHE A 672 -9.07 -11.79 -5.71
N ASP A 673 -8.69 -13.04 -5.42
CA ASP A 673 -9.64 -14.14 -5.24
C ASP A 673 -9.97 -14.47 -3.77
N GLY A 674 -9.30 -13.81 -2.82
CA GLY A 674 -9.50 -13.89 -1.38
C GLY A 674 -8.88 -15.14 -0.75
N ASP A 675 -7.90 -15.79 -1.42
CA ASP A 675 -7.23 -16.98 -0.91
C ASP A 675 -6.12 -16.69 0.12
N GLY A 676 -5.89 -15.42 0.43
CA GLY A 676 -4.87 -14.92 1.35
C GLY A 676 -3.51 -14.71 0.69
N LYS A 677 -3.38 -14.88 -0.63
CA LYS A 677 -2.16 -14.63 -1.38
C LYS A 677 -2.36 -13.47 -2.33
N CYS A 678 -1.35 -12.63 -2.45
CA CYS A 678 -1.40 -11.56 -3.43
C CYS A 678 -1.25 -12.07 -4.86
N ASP A 679 -2.14 -11.58 -5.72
CA ASP A 679 -2.14 -11.81 -7.16
C ASP A 679 -1.42 -10.69 -7.90
N LEU A 680 -1.04 -10.93 -9.16
CA LEU A 680 -0.43 -9.93 -10.02
C LEU A 680 -1.47 -9.27 -10.91
N TRP A 681 -1.52 -7.95 -10.85
CA TRP A 681 -2.37 -7.10 -11.67
C TRP A 681 -1.52 -6.31 -12.65
N ALA A 682 -1.90 -6.29 -13.92
CA ALA A 682 -1.30 -5.42 -14.92
C ALA A 682 -2.34 -4.51 -15.58
N VAL A 683 -2.23 -3.21 -15.32
CA VAL A 683 -3.25 -2.21 -15.60
C VAL A 683 -2.94 -1.42 -16.86
N LYS A 684 -3.95 -1.21 -17.70
CA LYS A 684 -3.87 -0.26 -18.81
C LYS A 684 -4.07 1.17 -18.32
N ARG A 685 -3.09 2.05 -18.56
CA ARG A 685 -3.05 3.45 -18.09
C ARG A 685 -4.35 4.21 -18.31
N ASP A 686 -4.87 4.18 -19.53
CA ASP A 686 -5.93 5.11 -19.94
C ASP A 686 -7.34 4.65 -19.54
N THR A 687 -7.52 3.35 -19.30
CA THR A 687 -8.84 2.75 -19.04
C THR A 687 -8.97 2.18 -17.65
N GLY A 688 -7.86 1.79 -17.02
CA GLY A 688 -7.84 1.04 -15.77
C GLY A 688 -8.22 -0.44 -15.92
N GLU A 689 -8.40 -0.93 -17.16
CA GLU A 689 -8.59 -2.37 -17.40
C GLU A 689 -7.37 -3.15 -16.89
N ALA A 690 -7.60 -4.17 -16.06
CA ALA A 690 -6.53 -4.94 -15.47
C ALA A 690 -6.56 -6.40 -15.92
N GLU A 691 -5.43 -6.83 -16.48
CA GLU A 691 -5.11 -8.24 -16.66
C GLU A 691 -4.66 -8.85 -15.33
N ILE A 692 -5.17 -10.04 -15.00
CA ILE A 692 -4.91 -10.72 -13.72
C ILE A 692 -4.13 -12.01 -13.95
N TRP A 693 -3.15 -12.26 -13.08
CA TRP A 693 -2.54 -13.56 -12.90
C TRP A 693 -2.77 -14.02 -11.46
N LEU A 694 -3.45 -15.16 -11.31
CA LEU A 694 -3.67 -15.75 -9.99
C LEU A 694 -2.42 -16.43 -9.49
N ASN A 695 -2.08 -16.16 -8.25
CA ASN A 695 -0.97 -16.74 -7.55
C ASN A 695 -1.24 -18.24 -7.29
N LYS A 696 -0.27 -19.08 -7.66
CA LYS A 696 -0.29 -20.53 -7.47
C LYS A 696 0.89 -20.99 -6.62
N TRP A 697 1.48 -20.08 -5.85
CA TRP A 697 2.59 -20.38 -4.96
C TRP A 697 2.26 -21.57 -4.04
N SER A 698 3.20 -22.49 -3.99
CA SER A 698 3.34 -23.49 -2.94
C SER A 698 4.82 -23.74 -2.72
N ASP A 699 5.21 -24.15 -1.50
CA ASP A 699 6.63 -24.33 -1.15
C ASP A 699 7.35 -25.40 -1.98
N ASN A 700 6.59 -26.29 -2.62
CA ASN A 700 7.10 -27.34 -3.49
C ASN A 700 7.05 -26.99 -4.99
N ALA A 701 6.47 -25.84 -5.37
CA ALA A 701 6.33 -25.44 -6.76
C ALA A 701 7.70 -25.06 -7.38
N GLN A 702 7.97 -25.60 -8.57
CA GLN A 702 9.17 -25.31 -9.35
C GLN A 702 8.76 -24.59 -10.64
N GLY A 703 8.72 -23.25 -10.60
CA GLY A 703 8.26 -22.42 -11.70
C GLY A 703 6.74 -22.38 -11.86
N ASP A 704 6.28 -21.49 -12.75
CA ASP A 704 4.86 -21.21 -13.04
C ASP A 704 4.02 -20.80 -11.81
N TYR A 705 4.52 -19.81 -11.07
CA TYR A 705 3.90 -19.30 -9.84
C TYR A 705 2.63 -18.46 -10.07
N PHE A 706 2.37 -18.06 -11.32
CA PHE A 706 1.31 -17.11 -11.66
C PHE A 706 0.55 -17.58 -12.91
N GLN A 707 -0.74 -17.87 -12.74
CA GLN A 707 -1.62 -18.32 -13.81
C GLN A 707 -2.36 -17.14 -14.44
N TYR A 708 -2.10 -16.84 -15.71
CA TYR A 708 -2.82 -15.80 -16.43
C TYR A 708 -4.31 -16.11 -16.59
N LYS A 709 -5.17 -15.13 -16.31
CA LYS A 709 -6.63 -15.25 -16.40
C LYS A 709 -7.30 -14.27 -17.38
N GLY A 710 -6.55 -13.31 -17.93
CA GLY A 710 -7.12 -12.27 -18.79
C GLY A 710 -7.62 -11.06 -18.01
N VAL A 711 -8.45 -10.24 -18.65
CA VAL A 711 -9.05 -9.05 -18.04
C VAL A 711 -10.28 -9.46 -17.23
N LEU A 712 -10.25 -9.20 -15.91
CA LEU A 712 -11.29 -9.64 -14.97
C LEU A 712 -12.02 -8.50 -14.25
N THR A 713 -11.73 -7.23 -14.59
CA THR A 713 -12.33 -6.08 -13.91
C THR A 713 -13.75 -5.74 -14.38
N GLY A 714 -14.30 -6.49 -15.34
CA GLY A 714 -15.66 -6.27 -15.85
C GLY A 714 -15.88 -4.84 -16.34
N ASN A 715 -16.77 -4.11 -15.66
CA ASN A 715 -17.11 -2.71 -15.97
C ASN A 715 -16.36 -1.68 -15.10
N ALA A 716 -15.53 -2.09 -14.14
CA ALA A 716 -14.73 -1.16 -13.35
C ALA A 716 -13.70 -0.45 -14.26
N ARG A 717 -13.60 0.88 -14.13
CA ARG A 717 -12.74 1.71 -14.96
C ARG A 717 -12.09 2.80 -14.12
N CYS A 718 -10.87 3.18 -14.48
CA CYS A 718 -10.17 4.32 -13.92
C CYS A 718 -9.38 5.03 -15.00
N THR A 719 -9.81 6.24 -15.37
CA THR A 719 -9.19 7.03 -16.43
C THR A 719 -8.15 8.02 -15.89
N GLN A 720 -7.83 7.94 -14.60
CA GLN A 720 -6.90 8.85 -13.92
C GLN A 720 -5.41 8.57 -14.24
N GLY A 721 -5.11 7.42 -14.86
CA GLY A 721 -3.77 7.04 -15.31
C GLY A 721 -2.69 7.13 -14.23
N TRP A 722 -1.51 7.58 -14.63
CA TRP A 722 -0.41 7.92 -13.74
C TRP A 722 0.40 9.09 -14.31
N GLY A 723 1.08 9.84 -13.47
CA GLY A 723 2.02 10.88 -13.88
C GLY A 723 3.47 10.39 -13.93
N VAL A 724 4.40 11.34 -13.84
CA VAL A 724 5.84 11.08 -13.97
C VAL A 724 6.43 10.47 -12.70
N GLY A 725 5.98 10.92 -11.53
CA GLY A 725 6.45 10.45 -10.23
C GLY A 725 6.14 8.98 -9.98
N LEU A 726 7.05 8.29 -9.28
CA LEU A 726 6.97 6.85 -9.02
C LEU A 726 5.64 6.42 -8.38
N TYR A 727 5.11 7.24 -7.46
CA TYR A 727 3.88 6.93 -6.73
C TYR A 727 2.67 7.70 -7.22
N ASP A 728 2.78 8.49 -8.29
CA ASP A 728 1.65 9.22 -8.84
C ASP A 728 0.76 8.30 -9.69
N LEU A 729 0.05 7.37 -9.04
CA LEU A 729 -0.83 6.40 -9.69
C LEU A 729 -2.28 6.69 -9.31
N GLY A 730 -3.16 6.74 -10.31
CA GLY A 730 -4.59 6.90 -10.13
C GLY A 730 -5.29 5.64 -9.65
N LEU A 731 -4.93 4.46 -10.18
CA LEU A 731 -5.51 3.20 -9.72
C LEU A 731 -4.77 2.63 -8.51
N ARG A 732 -5.52 2.22 -7.48
CA ARG A 732 -5.04 1.52 -6.28
C ARG A 732 -5.89 0.29 -6.01
N PHE A 733 -5.32 -0.65 -5.25
CA PHE A 733 -6.00 -1.84 -4.77
C PHE A 733 -5.81 -1.96 -3.26
N ALA A 734 -6.90 -2.15 -2.52
CA ALA A 734 -6.89 -2.34 -1.08
C ALA A 734 -8.23 -2.91 -0.63
N ASP A 735 -8.25 -3.76 0.39
CA ASP A 735 -9.47 -4.33 0.97
C ASP A 735 -10.19 -3.29 1.84
N LEU A 736 -11.30 -2.71 1.36
CA LEU A 736 -12.03 -1.66 2.10
C LEU A 736 -13.10 -2.21 3.05
N ASP A 737 -13.61 -3.42 2.80
CA ASP A 737 -14.72 -4.01 3.55
C ASP A 737 -14.31 -5.20 4.45
N GLY A 738 -13.04 -5.60 4.40
CA GLY A 738 -12.42 -6.64 5.22
C GLY A 738 -12.72 -8.05 4.74
N ASP A 739 -13.22 -8.23 3.52
CA ASP A 739 -13.62 -9.55 2.98
C ASP A 739 -12.43 -10.39 2.47
N GLY A 740 -11.22 -9.85 2.53
CA GLY A 740 -9.97 -10.47 2.10
C GLY A 740 -9.64 -10.24 0.63
N ARG A 741 -10.55 -9.65 -0.16
CA ARG A 741 -10.30 -9.30 -1.56
C ARG A 741 -9.92 -7.84 -1.67
N ALA A 742 -8.96 -7.55 -2.53
CA ALA A 742 -8.59 -6.18 -2.82
C ALA A 742 -9.65 -5.51 -3.70
N ASP A 743 -10.15 -4.36 -3.24
CA ASP A 743 -11.10 -3.53 -3.95
C ASP A 743 -10.42 -2.60 -4.93
N TYR A 744 -11.17 -2.15 -5.93
CA TYR A 744 -10.67 -1.32 -7.03
C TYR A 744 -10.92 0.16 -6.71
N LEU A 745 -9.86 0.98 -6.63
CA LEU A 745 -9.94 2.37 -6.16
C LEU A 745 -9.35 3.34 -7.19
N CYS A 746 -10.18 4.22 -7.74
CA CYS A 746 -9.76 5.25 -8.68
C CYS A 746 -9.62 6.61 -7.99
N MET A 747 -8.38 7.11 -7.93
CA MET A 747 -7.99 8.30 -7.18
C MET A 747 -7.66 9.48 -8.10
N ASP A 748 -8.37 10.58 -7.88
CA ASP A 748 -8.13 11.89 -8.48
C ASP A 748 -6.79 12.47 -7.96
N PRO A 749 -6.17 13.44 -8.66
CA PRO A 749 -4.87 14.00 -8.29
C PRO A 749 -4.77 14.53 -6.85
N ASP A 750 -5.89 14.98 -6.27
CA ASP A 750 -5.97 15.56 -4.92
C ASP A 750 -6.38 14.54 -3.81
N GLY A 751 -6.41 13.25 -4.15
CA GLY A 751 -6.71 12.15 -3.23
C GLY A 751 -8.19 11.80 -3.09
N ARG A 752 -9.11 12.54 -3.74
CA ARG A 752 -10.52 12.12 -3.82
C ARG A 752 -10.62 10.79 -4.57
N THR A 753 -11.39 9.85 -4.05
CA THR A 753 -11.39 8.46 -4.54
C THR A 753 -12.80 7.94 -4.74
N ASP A 754 -13.06 7.38 -5.91
CA ASP A 754 -14.21 6.52 -6.23
C ASP A 754 -13.79 5.04 -6.17
N GLY A 755 -14.69 4.14 -5.74
CA GLY A 755 -14.37 2.75 -5.47
C GLY A 755 -15.38 1.73 -6.02
N TRP A 756 -14.92 0.48 -6.15
CA TRP A 756 -15.72 -0.69 -6.45
C TRP A 756 -15.31 -1.86 -5.56
N LEU A 757 -16.30 -2.51 -4.94
CA LEU A 757 -16.05 -3.73 -4.18
C LEU A 757 -15.78 -4.91 -5.12
N ASN A 758 -14.76 -5.71 -4.83
CA ASN A 758 -14.44 -6.90 -5.60
C ASN A 758 -15.32 -8.08 -5.18
N LYS A 759 -16.36 -8.40 -5.96
CA LYS A 759 -17.21 -9.59 -5.73
C LYS A 759 -16.84 -10.79 -6.61
N GLY A 760 -15.60 -10.81 -7.11
CA GLY A 760 -15.04 -11.88 -7.93
C GLY A 760 -14.92 -11.55 -9.42
N GLU A 761 -14.67 -12.57 -10.24
CA GLU A 761 -14.41 -12.45 -11.68
C GLU A 761 -15.51 -11.64 -12.41
N ASN A 762 -15.13 -10.50 -12.98
CA ASN A 762 -16.00 -9.57 -13.70
C ASN A 762 -17.19 -9.02 -12.90
N SER A 763 -17.13 -9.07 -11.57
CA SER A 763 -18.23 -8.71 -10.67
C SER A 763 -17.86 -7.59 -9.71
N PHE A 764 -17.28 -6.51 -10.22
CA PHE A 764 -16.99 -5.31 -9.42
C PHE A 764 -18.24 -4.46 -9.20
N GLU A 765 -18.61 -4.23 -7.95
CA GLU A 765 -19.78 -3.44 -7.56
C GLU A 765 -19.39 -1.99 -7.26
N SER A 766 -19.91 -1.03 -8.01
CA SER A 766 -19.59 0.38 -7.78
C SER A 766 -20.18 0.91 -6.48
N ILE A 767 -19.32 1.44 -5.62
CA ILE A 767 -19.70 2.12 -4.39
C ILE A 767 -19.56 3.65 -4.51
N GLY A 768 -19.26 4.19 -5.69
CA GLY A 768 -19.14 5.63 -5.92
C GLY A 768 -18.02 6.25 -5.09
N GLN A 769 -18.18 7.49 -4.62
CA GLN A 769 -17.15 8.15 -3.81
C GLN A 769 -16.99 7.48 -2.45
N VAL A 770 -15.80 6.94 -2.22
CA VAL A 770 -15.39 6.29 -0.96
C VAL A 770 -14.57 7.22 -0.08
N LYS A 771 -13.81 8.16 -0.66
CA LYS A 771 -12.98 9.10 0.09
C LYS A 771 -13.03 10.49 -0.53
N ARG A 772 -13.31 11.49 0.29
CA ARG A 772 -13.21 12.91 -0.10
C ARG A 772 -11.75 13.35 -0.21
N SER A 773 -11.49 14.36 -1.04
CA SER A 773 -10.21 15.06 -1.10
C SER A 773 -9.77 15.57 0.28
N GLU A 774 -8.49 15.39 0.59
CA GLU A 774 -7.81 16.08 1.69
C GLU A 774 -6.90 17.21 1.17
N HIS A 775 -7.01 17.52 -0.13
CA HIS A 775 -6.23 18.54 -0.84
C HIS A 775 -4.71 18.29 -0.83
N TYR A 776 -4.32 17.02 -0.81
CA TYR A 776 -2.92 16.60 -0.92
C TYR A 776 -2.70 15.77 -2.18
N ASP A 777 -1.49 15.82 -2.74
CA ASP A 777 -1.12 15.02 -3.91
C ASP A 777 -1.37 13.52 -3.65
N ARG A 778 -2.06 12.85 -4.59
CA ARG A 778 -2.29 11.39 -4.56
C ARG A 778 -1.01 10.56 -4.47
N ALA A 779 0.13 11.09 -4.91
CA ALA A 779 1.43 10.44 -4.77
C ALA A 779 1.84 10.17 -3.31
N ASN A 780 1.31 10.98 -2.39
CA ASN A 780 1.60 10.91 -0.95
C ASN A 780 0.56 10.11 -0.16
N HIS A 781 -0.43 9.50 -0.83
CA HIS A 781 -1.45 8.68 -0.20
C HIS A 781 -1.15 7.19 -0.30
N ARG A 782 -1.50 6.43 0.74
CA ARG A 782 -1.42 4.96 0.79
C ARG A 782 -2.67 4.38 1.45
N TRP A 783 -2.88 3.09 1.20
CA TRP A 783 -3.93 2.30 1.81
C TRP A 783 -3.26 1.15 2.56
N ALA A 784 -3.52 1.03 3.85
CA ALA A 784 -2.97 -0.03 4.68
C ALA A 784 -3.76 -0.14 5.99
N ASP A 785 -3.97 -1.34 6.51
CA ASP A 785 -4.61 -1.54 7.81
C ASP A 785 -3.66 -1.12 8.94
N VAL A 786 -3.97 -0.04 9.66
CA VAL A 786 -3.09 0.51 10.71
C VAL A 786 -3.44 -0.04 12.10
N ASN A 787 -4.70 -0.42 12.33
CA ASN A 787 -5.23 -0.82 13.63
C ASN A 787 -5.45 -2.33 13.79
N GLY A 788 -5.34 -3.11 12.71
CA GLY A 788 -5.50 -4.56 12.67
C GLY A 788 -6.95 -5.01 12.49
N ASP A 789 -7.86 -4.13 12.06
CA ASP A 789 -9.27 -4.46 11.88
C ASP A 789 -9.60 -5.09 10.52
N ARG A 790 -8.57 -5.32 9.70
CA ARG A 790 -8.56 -5.87 8.34
C ARG A 790 -9.12 -4.96 7.26
N MET A 791 -9.64 -3.80 7.63
CA MET A 791 -10.04 -2.80 6.65
C MET A 791 -8.86 -1.88 6.37
N ALA A 792 -8.59 -1.62 5.09
CA ALA A 792 -7.54 -0.69 4.72
C ALA A 792 -7.89 0.73 5.17
N ASP A 793 -6.98 1.35 5.94
CA ASP A 793 -7.07 2.75 6.32
C ASP A 793 -6.52 3.67 5.24
N PHE A 794 -6.92 4.93 5.27
CA PHE A 794 -6.39 5.94 4.36
C PHE A 794 -5.26 6.71 5.03
N LEU A 795 -4.10 6.78 4.38
CA LEU A 795 -2.88 7.38 4.90
C LEU A 795 -2.47 8.58 4.04
N TRP A 796 -1.96 9.63 4.67
CA TRP A 796 -1.21 10.71 4.02
C TRP A 796 0.18 10.83 4.64
N ILE A 797 1.20 10.80 3.80
CA ILE A 797 2.60 10.81 4.21
C ILE A 797 3.18 12.18 3.92
N ASP A 798 3.73 12.85 4.93
CA ASP A 798 4.43 14.11 4.74
C ASP A 798 5.66 13.89 3.84
N LYS A 799 5.70 14.63 2.73
CA LYS A 799 6.74 14.49 1.70
C LYS A 799 8.14 14.77 2.26
N PHE A 800 8.30 15.68 3.22
CA PHE A 800 9.61 16.09 3.74
C PHE A 800 10.14 15.16 4.80
N ASN A 801 9.29 14.72 5.72
CA ASN A 801 9.76 14.08 6.95
C ASN A 801 9.19 12.68 7.20
N GLY A 802 8.20 12.25 6.41
CA GLY A 802 7.59 10.92 6.49
C GLY A 802 6.55 10.76 7.60
N ASP A 803 6.30 11.78 8.43
CA ASP A 803 5.21 11.74 9.41
C ASP A 803 3.90 11.44 8.67
N THR A 804 3.12 10.50 9.20
CA THR A 804 1.95 9.98 8.46
C THR A 804 0.69 10.22 9.24
N LYS A 805 -0.26 10.94 8.64
CA LYS A 805 -1.64 11.09 9.14
C LYS A 805 -2.49 9.91 8.66
N VAL A 806 -3.45 9.51 9.48
CA VAL A 806 -4.29 8.33 9.24
C VAL A 806 -5.75 8.70 9.45
N TRP A 807 -6.61 8.19 8.58
CA TRP A 807 -8.04 8.17 8.73
C TRP A 807 -8.47 6.71 8.82
N ILE A 808 -9.03 6.33 9.98
CA ILE A 808 -9.44 4.95 10.24
C ILE A 808 -10.70 4.64 9.44
N ASN A 809 -10.72 3.53 8.73
CA ASN A 809 -11.89 3.05 8.02
C ASN A 809 -12.97 2.61 9.03
N GLN A 810 -14.19 3.15 8.92
CA GLN A 810 -15.31 2.79 9.79
C GLN A 810 -16.44 2.10 9.01
N GLY A 811 -16.14 1.64 7.80
CA GLY A 811 -17.05 0.93 6.91
C GLY A 811 -18.08 1.81 6.19
N PRO A 812 -19.08 1.17 5.56
CA PRO A 812 -20.06 1.81 4.67
C PRO A 812 -21.17 2.54 5.44
N VAL A 813 -20.80 3.52 6.26
CA VAL A 813 -21.75 4.43 6.91
C VAL A 813 -21.80 5.72 6.08
N PRO A 814 -22.87 5.95 5.29
CA PRO A 814 -22.94 7.11 4.42
C PRO A 814 -22.84 8.42 5.20
N THR A 815 -21.95 9.31 4.76
CA THR A 815 -21.90 10.71 5.16
C THR A 815 -22.31 11.56 3.96
N LEU A 816 -22.55 12.87 4.16
CA LEU A 816 -23.24 13.76 3.20
C LEU A 816 -22.82 13.66 1.71
N ASP A 817 -21.64 13.11 1.40
CA ASP A 817 -21.11 12.89 0.04
C ASP A 817 -20.14 11.68 -0.07
N SER A 818 -19.95 10.87 0.97
CA SER A 818 -19.07 9.69 0.94
C SER A 818 -19.85 8.48 1.42
N LYS A 819 -19.84 7.37 0.67
CA LYS A 819 -20.52 6.14 1.11
C LYS A 819 -19.81 5.47 2.29
N TRP A 820 -18.54 5.81 2.52
CA TRP A 820 -17.72 5.33 3.63
C TRP A 820 -17.54 6.40 4.70
N ARG A 821 -17.45 5.97 5.95
CA ARG A 821 -17.09 6.80 7.09
C ARG A 821 -15.62 6.63 7.44
N TRP A 822 -14.97 7.75 7.68
CA TRP A 822 -13.54 7.83 7.99
C TRP A 822 -13.34 8.56 9.31
N GLY A 823 -12.62 7.92 10.24
CA GLY A 823 -12.27 8.47 11.55
C GLY A 823 -10.89 9.15 11.52
N PRO A 824 -10.80 10.47 11.26
CA PRO A 824 -9.53 11.18 11.26
C PRO A 824 -8.87 11.09 12.63
N GLN A 825 -7.56 10.83 12.64
CA GLN A 825 -6.77 10.84 13.88
C GLN A 825 -6.16 12.23 14.12
N ASP A 826 -6.09 12.64 15.38
CA ASP A 826 -5.52 13.94 15.77
C ASP A 826 -3.99 13.94 15.61
N GLY A 827 -3.49 14.48 14.51
CA GLY A 827 -2.05 14.48 14.20
C GLY A 827 -1.50 13.12 13.73
N PRO A 828 -0.19 13.05 13.44
CA PRO A 828 0.41 11.87 12.83
C PRO A 828 0.38 10.64 13.74
N ARG A 829 0.31 9.46 13.13
CA ARG A 829 0.32 8.14 13.80
C ARG A 829 1.64 7.39 13.61
N TYR A 830 2.37 7.68 12.52
CA TYR A 830 3.73 7.21 12.31
C TYR A 830 4.71 8.37 12.45
N MET A 831 5.81 8.11 13.16
CA MET A 831 6.89 9.06 13.34
C MET A 831 7.87 8.94 12.19
N GLY A 832 7.95 10.00 11.39
CA GLY A 832 8.81 10.16 10.24
C GLY A 832 10.25 9.70 10.46
N ALA A 833 10.76 8.80 9.62
CA ALA A 833 12.17 8.40 9.63
C ALA A 833 12.98 9.04 8.48
N ASP A 834 12.31 9.32 7.36
CA ASP A 834 12.88 9.81 6.11
C ASP A 834 11.80 10.61 5.36
N ARG A 835 12.15 11.23 4.23
CA ARG A 835 11.18 11.82 3.30
C ARG A 835 10.10 10.81 2.88
N GLY A 836 8.88 11.28 2.68
CA GLY A 836 7.70 10.42 2.50
C GLY A 836 7.81 9.41 1.36
N ALA A 837 8.48 9.77 0.27
CA ALA A 837 8.71 8.87 -0.87
C ALA A 837 9.59 7.64 -0.52
N ASN A 838 10.25 7.60 0.62
CA ASN A 838 11.06 6.47 1.07
C ASN A 838 10.33 5.61 2.12
N MET A 839 9.07 5.93 2.42
CA MET A 839 8.28 5.28 3.46
C MET A 839 7.19 4.36 2.87
N HIS A 840 7.09 3.16 3.44
CA HIS A 840 6.18 2.10 3.04
C HIS A 840 5.45 1.54 4.28
N PHE A 841 4.34 0.83 4.04
CA PHE A 841 3.41 0.37 5.09
C PHE A 841 3.08 -1.14 5.00
N PRO A 842 4.09 -2.03 4.88
CA PRO A 842 3.85 -3.48 4.79
C PRO A 842 3.52 -4.11 6.14
N ASN A 843 2.92 -5.30 6.16
CA ASN A 843 2.75 -6.17 7.33
C ASN A 843 3.92 -7.17 7.43
N LEU A 844 5.13 -6.70 7.73
CA LEU A 844 6.32 -7.56 7.87
C LEU A 844 6.34 -8.33 9.18
N GLY A 845 5.71 -7.80 10.23
CA GLY A 845 5.57 -8.43 11.52
C GLY A 845 4.63 -9.65 11.54
N GLY A 846 3.77 -9.81 10.52
CA GLY A 846 2.78 -10.89 10.45
C GLY A 846 1.64 -10.74 11.45
N LEU A 847 1.31 -9.50 11.81
CA LEU A 847 0.25 -9.18 12.78
C LEU A 847 -1.02 -8.65 12.13
N GLY A 848 -1.08 -8.61 10.79
CA GLY A 848 -2.18 -7.99 10.05
C GLY A 848 -2.17 -6.47 10.10
N ARG A 849 -1.10 -5.86 10.64
CA ARG A 849 -0.99 -4.41 10.84
C ARG A 849 0.15 -3.86 10.01
N ALA A 850 -0.07 -2.69 9.44
CA ALA A 850 0.93 -1.93 8.72
C ALA A 850 2.08 -1.54 9.65
N ASP A 851 3.28 -2.02 9.35
CA ASP A 851 4.52 -1.57 9.94
C ASP A 851 4.99 -0.28 9.26
N TYR A 852 5.91 0.44 9.90
CA TYR A 852 6.54 1.61 9.29
C TYR A 852 7.89 1.21 8.69
N HIS A 853 8.03 1.30 7.38
CA HIS A 853 9.16 0.70 6.67
C HIS A 853 9.89 1.72 5.79
N GLN A 854 11.15 2.01 6.13
CA GLN A 854 12.02 2.92 5.40
C GLN A 854 12.86 2.16 4.40
N VAL A 855 12.84 2.56 3.13
CA VAL A 855 13.73 2.05 2.08
C VAL A 855 14.74 3.13 1.70
N ILE A 856 16.03 2.83 1.82
CA ILE A 856 17.10 3.71 1.34
C ILE A 856 17.16 3.58 -0.19
N PRO A 857 16.84 4.63 -0.97
CA PRO A 857 16.52 4.47 -2.38
C PRO A 857 17.71 3.99 -3.21
N ARG A 858 18.93 4.45 -2.92
CA ARG A 858 20.15 4.08 -3.64
C ARG A 858 20.57 2.62 -3.43
N THR A 859 20.49 2.12 -2.21
CA THR A 859 21.04 0.79 -1.85
C THR A 859 19.97 -0.28 -1.70
N ASN A 860 18.70 0.13 -1.56
CA ASN A 860 17.58 -0.73 -1.22
C ASN A 860 17.76 -1.49 0.12
N ILE A 861 18.62 -0.96 0.99
CA ILE A 861 18.68 -1.35 2.40
C ILE A 861 17.43 -0.77 3.07
N ALA A 862 16.80 -1.54 3.95
CA ALA A 862 15.57 -1.08 4.58
C ALA A 862 15.50 -1.40 6.07
N TYR A 863 14.75 -0.55 6.78
CA TYR A 863 14.56 -0.61 8.22
C TYR A 863 13.06 -0.55 8.55
N THR A 864 12.63 -1.42 9.46
CA THR A 864 11.24 -1.50 9.91
C THR A 864 11.12 -1.10 11.37
N TRP A 865 10.08 -0.33 11.69
CA TRP A 865 9.54 -0.17 13.02
C TRP A 865 8.23 -0.94 13.08
N PHE A 866 8.24 -2.05 13.81
CA PHE A 866 7.08 -2.94 13.89
C PHE A 866 5.92 -2.27 14.63
N ASN A 867 4.72 -2.45 14.08
CA ASN A 867 3.48 -1.93 14.65
C ASN A 867 2.82 -2.99 15.53
N GLU A 868 3.26 -3.06 16.79
CA GLU A 868 2.75 -3.99 17.79
C GLU A 868 1.81 -3.28 18.77
N CYS A 869 0.94 -4.05 19.44
CA CYS A 869 0.09 -3.53 20.50
C CYS A 869 0.86 -3.34 21.81
N PRO A 870 0.52 -2.33 22.64
CA PRO A 870 1.21 -2.06 23.90
C PRO A 870 1.29 -3.24 24.89
N ASN A 871 0.26 -4.07 24.91
CA ASN A 871 0.20 -5.32 25.67
C ASN A 871 0.02 -6.45 24.65
N GLU A 872 1.10 -7.20 24.38
CA GLU A 872 1.08 -8.27 23.38
C GLU A 872 0.32 -9.53 23.85
N ALA A 873 0.13 -9.68 25.17
CA ALA A 873 -0.57 -10.82 25.74
C ALA A 873 -2.08 -10.76 25.45
N LEU A 874 -2.62 -11.88 24.95
CA LEU A 874 -4.07 -12.08 24.82
C LEU A 874 -4.74 -12.45 26.15
N ASP A 875 -3.98 -12.98 27.11
CA ASP A 875 -4.53 -13.39 28.40
C ASP A 875 -4.75 -12.18 29.32
N ASP A 876 -5.94 -12.16 29.92
CA ASP A 876 -6.39 -11.12 30.85
C ASP A 876 -5.93 -11.40 32.28
N ASP A 877 -5.90 -12.68 32.66
CA ASP A 877 -5.75 -13.16 34.03
C ASP A 877 -4.95 -14.49 34.07
N ASP A 878 -4.61 -14.95 35.28
CA ASP A 878 -3.91 -16.22 35.51
C ASP A 878 -4.80 -17.42 35.14
N SER A 879 -4.36 -18.17 34.13
CA SER A 879 -5.01 -19.39 33.63
C SER A 879 -5.17 -20.52 34.66
N THR A 880 -4.50 -20.44 35.81
CA THR A 880 -4.63 -21.44 36.89
C THR A 880 -5.86 -21.22 37.77
N GLU A 881 -6.47 -20.04 37.75
CA GLU A 881 -7.65 -19.74 38.55
C GLU A 881 -8.94 -20.25 37.89
N ASP A 882 -9.75 -21.00 38.64
CA ASP A 882 -11.08 -21.43 38.20
C ASP A 882 -12.05 -20.23 38.31
N PRO A 883 -12.71 -19.79 37.22
CA PRO A 883 -13.70 -18.72 37.28
C PRO A 883 -14.96 -19.09 38.07
N LYS A 884 -15.12 -20.36 38.49
CA LYS A 884 -16.25 -20.89 39.27
C LYS A 884 -17.57 -20.64 38.58
N LEU A 885 -17.69 -21.15 37.35
CA LEU A 885 -18.94 -21.10 36.61
C LEU A 885 -20.04 -21.87 37.38
N PRO A 886 -21.28 -21.34 37.44
CA PRO A 886 -22.41 -22.07 37.98
C PRO A 886 -22.59 -23.44 37.32
N ARG A 887 -22.83 -24.48 38.12
CA ARG A 887 -23.07 -25.82 37.58
C ARG A 887 -24.32 -25.85 36.71
N TYR A 888 -24.16 -26.24 35.46
CA TYR A 888 -25.25 -26.43 34.51
C TYR A 888 -25.40 -27.91 34.13
N PRO A 889 -26.52 -28.57 34.48
CA PRO A 889 -26.80 -29.92 34.02
C PRO A 889 -27.39 -29.87 32.60
N ALA A 890 -26.54 -30.01 31.59
CA ALA A 890 -26.95 -29.95 30.20
C ALA A 890 -27.97 -31.07 29.85
N PRO A 891 -29.02 -30.76 29.07
CA PRO A 891 -29.87 -31.79 28.46
C PRO A 891 -29.07 -32.68 27.50
N ALA A 892 -29.58 -33.89 27.25
CA ALA A 892 -28.99 -34.76 26.25
C ALA A 892 -29.03 -34.11 24.85
N GLN A 893 -27.92 -34.20 24.11
CA GLN A 893 -27.88 -33.71 22.73
C GLN A 893 -28.83 -34.51 21.83
N PRO A 894 -29.38 -33.90 20.76
CA PRO A 894 -30.07 -34.64 19.72
C PRO A 894 -29.16 -35.73 19.12
N ALA A 895 -29.69 -36.94 18.94
CA ALA A 895 -28.93 -38.10 18.49
C ALA A 895 -28.22 -37.85 17.15
N SER A 896 -26.91 -38.16 17.09
CA SER A 896 -26.13 -38.26 15.86
C SER A 896 -26.22 -39.66 15.27
N ILE A 897 -25.93 -39.83 13.98
CA ILE A 897 -25.76 -41.16 13.40
C ILE A 897 -24.42 -41.73 13.91
N ASN A 898 -24.48 -42.83 14.68
CA ASN A 898 -23.33 -43.57 15.17
C ASN A 898 -22.45 -44.06 14.00
N ASN A 899 -21.27 -43.46 13.79
CA ASN A 899 -20.17 -44.04 13.02
C ASN A 899 -19.29 -44.94 13.91
N ASN A 900 -19.88 -45.96 14.52
CA ASN A 900 -19.13 -47.01 15.22
C ASN A 900 -18.71 -48.13 14.25
N GLY A 901 -17.95 -47.81 13.20
CA GLY A 901 -17.59 -48.80 12.17
C GLY A 901 -16.30 -48.59 11.37
N ALA A 902 -15.41 -47.67 11.73
CA ALA A 902 -14.25 -47.35 10.89
C ALA A 902 -12.88 -47.35 11.62
N ASN A 903 -12.73 -48.07 12.74
CA ASN A 903 -11.43 -48.22 13.42
C ASN A 903 -10.84 -49.64 13.41
N ASP A 904 -11.38 -50.56 12.59
CA ASP A 904 -10.75 -51.86 12.30
C ASP A 904 -10.44 -51.96 10.81
N ALA A 905 -9.44 -51.21 10.33
CA ALA A 905 -8.52 -51.53 9.23
C ALA A 905 -7.80 -50.26 8.69
N MET A 906 -6.68 -49.90 9.31
CA MET A 906 -5.36 -49.61 8.68
C MET A 906 -4.39 -49.04 9.70
#